data_AF-A0A7G2F5E9-F1
#
_entry.id   AF-A0A7G2F5E9-F1
#
_cell.length_a   1.000
_cell.length_b   1.000
_cell.length_c   1.000
_cell.angle_alpha   90.00
_cell.angle_beta   90.00
_cell.angle_gamma   90.00
#
_symmetry.space_group_name_H-M   'P 1'
#
loop_
_entity.id
_entity.type
_entity.pdbx_description
1 polymer ?
#
loop_
_entity_poly.entity_id
_entity_poly.type
_entity_poly.pdbx_seq_one_letter_code
_entity_poly.pdbx_strand_id
1 'polypeptide(L)'
;MTMAANLARRLIGNRSTQILGAVNSSSGAATSVARAFCSSTTPITATLFPGDGIGPEIAESVKKVFTTAGVPIEWEEHYVGTEIDPRTQSFLTWESLESVRRNKVGLKGPMATPIGKGHRSLNLTLRKELNLYANVRPCYSLPGYKTRYDDVDLITIRENTEGEYSGLEHQVVRGVVESLKIITRQASLRVAEYAFLYAKTHGRERVSAIHKANIMQKTDGLFLKVAEKYPEITYEEVVIDNCCMMLVKNPALFDVLVMPNLYGDIISDLCAGLVGGLGLTPSCNIGEDGVALAEAVHGSAPDIAGKNLANPTALLLSGVMMLRHLKFNEQAEQIHSAIINTIAEGKYRTADLGDLNLNLNLRFIIMASSSNYDGIFLGMGNPLLDISAVVDDEFLTKYDIKLNNAILAEDKHLPIKFNVEYIAGGATQNSIKVAQWMLQIPGATSYMGSIGKDKYGEAMKKDATAAGVNVHYYEDESAPTGTCGVCVVGGERSLIANLSAANCYKVDHLKKPENWALVEKAKFYYIAGFFLTVSPESIQLVSEHAAANNKVFTMNLSAPFICEFFKDVQEKFLPYMDFVFGNETEARTFSRTEDVEQIAIKISQLPKATGTYKRTTVITQGADPVVVAEDGKVKKYPVIPLSKEKLVDTNGAGDAFVGGFMSQLVKEKSIEECVKAGCYASNVVIQRSGCTYPEKPDFN
;
A
#
# COMPACT_ATOMS: atom_id res chain seq x y z
N MET A 1 -34.80 31.35 47.52
CA MET A 1 -35.82 30.39 48.00
C MET A 1 -36.10 29.41 46.88
N THR A 2 -35.33 28.33 46.79
CA THR A 2 -35.62 26.97 47.29
C THR A 2 -36.68 26.19 46.52
N MET A 3 -36.22 25.02 46.06
CA MET A 3 -36.95 23.76 45.86
C MET A 3 -37.84 23.59 44.64
N ALA A 4 -37.23 23.07 43.57
CA ALA A 4 -37.84 22.09 42.69
C ALA A 4 -36.77 21.08 42.22
N ALA A 5 -36.26 20.29 43.16
CA ALA A 5 -35.51 19.07 42.93
C ALA A 5 -35.91 18.09 44.03
N ASN A 6 -36.21 16.84 43.65
CA ASN A 6 -36.68 15.70 44.46
C ASN A 6 -38.20 15.47 44.47
N LEU A 7 -38.71 14.67 43.52
CA LEU A 7 -39.53 13.47 43.80
C LEU A 7 -40.02 12.84 42.48
N ALA A 8 -39.24 11.92 41.89
CA ALA A 8 -39.73 10.83 41.02
C ALA A 8 -38.57 9.96 40.51
N ARG A 9 -37.77 9.43 41.44
CA ARG A 9 -36.88 8.28 41.19
C ARG A 9 -37.01 7.35 42.38
N ARG A 10 -37.93 6.37 42.31
CA ARG A 10 -37.95 5.17 43.16
C ARG A 10 -39.00 4.17 42.65
N LEU A 11 -38.60 2.89 42.60
CA LEU A 11 -39.35 1.66 42.28
C LEU A 11 -39.50 1.46 40.76
N ILE A 12 -38.79 0.55 40.08
CA ILE A 12 -38.56 -0.90 40.27
C ILE A 12 -37.21 -1.20 39.51
N GLY A 13 -36.08 -1.69 40.05
CA GLY A 13 -35.82 -2.95 40.77
C GLY A 13 -35.87 -4.14 39.80
N ASN A 14 -34.86 -5.00 39.53
CA ASN A 14 -33.62 -5.30 40.22
C ASN A 14 -32.86 -6.39 39.40
N ARG A 15 -31.51 -6.42 39.53
CA ARG A 15 -30.58 -7.58 39.43
C ARG A 15 -30.33 -8.17 38.02
N SER A 16 -29.10 -8.35 37.56
CA SER A 16 -27.91 -8.84 38.27
C SER A 16 -26.59 -8.45 37.56
N THR A 17 -25.74 -7.70 38.26
CA THR A 17 -24.28 -7.56 37.99
C THR A 17 -23.59 -7.45 39.34
N GLN A 18 -22.81 -8.46 39.69
CA GLN A 18 -21.94 -8.58 40.87
C GLN A 18 -21.28 -9.97 40.71
N ILE A 19 -19.99 -10.28 40.90
CA ILE A 19 -18.82 -9.78 41.67
C ILE A 19 -17.61 -10.52 41.02
N LEU A 20 -16.45 -9.91 40.79
CA LEU A 20 -15.18 -10.08 41.55
C LEU A 20 -14.07 -9.55 40.61
N GLY A 21 -13.07 -8.76 40.98
CA GLY A 21 -12.61 -8.25 42.27
C GLY A 21 -11.23 -7.62 42.01
N ALA A 22 -10.99 -6.43 42.56
CA ALA A 22 -9.75 -5.68 42.46
C ALA A 22 -8.66 -6.24 43.38
N VAL A 23 -7.39 -6.23 42.94
CA VAL A 23 -6.22 -6.20 43.83
C VAL A 23 -5.12 -5.30 43.27
N ASN A 24 -4.95 -4.17 43.96
CA ASN A 24 -3.78 -3.35 44.26
C ASN A 24 -2.68 -3.03 43.23
N SER A 25 -2.55 -1.71 43.05
CA SER A 25 -1.35 -0.95 42.74
C SER A 25 -0.22 -1.16 43.75
N SER A 26 0.97 -1.50 43.27
CA SER A 26 2.23 -1.16 43.91
C SER A 26 3.23 -0.66 42.87
N SER A 27 3.85 0.46 43.21
CA SER A 27 4.91 1.15 42.47
C SER A 27 6.16 0.27 42.34
N GLY A 28 6.64 0.10 41.10
CA GLY A 28 7.93 -0.50 40.79
C GLY A 28 8.54 0.16 39.56
N ALA A 29 9.75 0.70 39.71
CA ALA A 29 10.48 1.42 38.70
C ALA A 29 10.93 0.54 37.52
N ALA A 30 11.02 1.17 36.34
CA ALA A 30 11.94 0.92 35.23
C ALA A 30 12.09 -0.53 34.69
N THR A 31 11.54 -0.75 33.49
CA THR A 31 12.38 -1.11 32.32
C THR A 31 11.57 -0.87 31.04
N SER A 32 11.83 0.25 30.38
CA SER A 32 11.31 0.54 29.03
C SER A 32 12.04 -0.36 28.04
N VAL A 33 11.42 -1.47 27.67
CA VAL A 33 11.88 -2.31 26.57
C VAL A 33 11.69 -1.52 25.28
N ALA A 34 12.80 -1.21 24.61
CA ALA A 34 12.85 -0.51 23.34
C ALA A 34 11.99 -1.23 22.27
N ARG A 35 10.98 -0.55 21.73
CA ARG A 35 10.32 -0.96 20.49
C ARG A 35 11.02 -0.31 19.31
N ALA A 36 11.66 -1.15 18.50
CA ALA A 36 12.14 -0.84 17.16
C ALA A 36 10.96 -0.64 16.20
N PHE A 37 11.20 0.09 15.10
CA PHE A 37 10.28 0.37 13.99
C PHE A 37 9.85 -0.90 13.24
N CYS A 38 9.02 -1.74 13.85
CA CYS A 38 8.33 -2.81 13.14
C CYS A 38 6.98 -3.06 13.85
N SER A 39 5.86 -2.78 13.18
CA SER A 39 4.56 -3.25 13.66
C SER A 39 4.53 -4.77 13.52
N SER A 40 4.99 -5.49 14.54
CA SER A 40 4.90 -6.95 14.56
C SER A 40 3.44 -7.35 14.82
N THR A 41 2.59 -7.35 13.80
CA THR A 41 1.46 -8.27 13.78
C THR A 41 2.03 -9.68 13.86
N THR A 42 1.70 -10.43 14.91
CA THR A 42 2.06 -11.84 15.01
C THR A 42 1.56 -12.55 13.74
N PRO A 43 2.42 -13.24 12.98
CA PRO A 43 2.00 -13.91 11.76
C PRO A 43 0.89 -14.93 12.03
N ILE A 44 -0.10 -14.99 11.14
CA ILE A 44 -1.14 -16.02 11.17
C ILE A 44 -0.62 -17.22 10.41
N THR A 45 -0.63 -18.39 11.04
CA THR A 45 -0.35 -19.65 10.34
C THR A 45 -1.57 -20.05 9.49
N ALA A 46 -1.37 -20.25 8.19
CA ALA A 46 -2.40 -20.71 7.25
C ALA A 46 -1.95 -22.01 6.57
N THR A 47 -2.86 -22.96 6.40
CA THR A 47 -2.55 -24.21 5.69
C THR A 47 -2.46 -23.96 4.19
N LEU A 48 -1.39 -24.39 3.54
CA LEU A 48 -1.24 -24.34 2.09
C LEU A 48 -1.22 -25.77 1.53
N PHE A 49 -2.10 -26.06 0.58
CA PHE A 49 -1.97 -27.23 -0.27
C PHE A 49 -1.50 -26.80 -1.65
N PRO A 50 -0.22 -27.00 -2.02
CA PRO A 50 0.25 -26.62 -3.36
C PRO A 50 -0.54 -27.31 -4.48
N GLY A 51 -0.99 -28.55 -4.25
CA GLY A 51 -1.78 -29.32 -5.21
C GLY A 51 -0.93 -29.99 -6.29
N ASP A 52 -1.57 -30.35 -7.40
CA ASP A 52 -1.01 -31.14 -8.50
C ASP A 52 -0.92 -30.33 -9.80
N GLY A 53 -0.10 -30.80 -10.75
CA GLY A 53 0.03 -30.20 -12.08
C GLY A 53 0.57 -28.78 -12.02
N ILE A 54 -0.21 -27.78 -12.45
CA ILE A 54 0.15 -26.36 -12.35
C ILE A 54 0.07 -25.82 -10.91
N GLY A 55 -0.53 -26.56 -9.98
CA GLY A 55 -0.76 -26.08 -8.61
C GLY A 55 0.48 -25.53 -7.90
N PRO A 56 1.61 -26.25 -7.86
CA PRO A 56 2.84 -25.76 -7.24
C PRO A 56 3.37 -24.44 -7.82
N GLU A 57 3.33 -24.24 -9.14
CA GLU A 57 3.85 -23.00 -9.76
C GLU A 57 2.97 -21.78 -9.45
N ILE A 58 1.65 -21.95 -9.47
CA ILE A 58 0.74 -20.85 -9.12
C ILE A 58 0.71 -20.58 -7.61
N ALA A 59 0.85 -21.61 -6.76
CA ALA A 59 0.93 -21.45 -5.31
C ALA A 59 2.20 -20.67 -4.90
N GLU A 60 3.33 -20.98 -5.54
CA GLU A 60 4.57 -20.23 -5.32
C GLU A 60 4.46 -18.77 -5.80
N SER A 61 3.69 -18.51 -6.87
CA SER A 61 3.36 -17.15 -7.29
C SER A 61 2.58 -16.39 -6.20
N VAL A 62 1.57 -17.02 -5.61
CA VAL A 62 0.81 -16.42 -4.49
C VAL A 62 1.71 -16.10 -3.32
N LYS A 63 2.59 -17.04 -2.90
CA LYS A 63 3.54 -16.82 -1.81
C LYS A 63 4.40 -15.58 -2.05
N LYS A 64 4.99 -15.46 -3.25
CA LYS A 64 5.82 -14.29 -3.62
C LYS A 64 5.05 -12.97 -3.60
N VAL A 65 3.82 -12.96 -4.11
CA VAL A 65 2.97 -11.76 -4.09
C VAL A 65 2.61 -11.39 -2.65
N PHE A 66 2.26 -12.37 -1.82
CA PHE A 66 1.91 -12.14 -0.41
C PHE A 66 3.10 -11.60 0.40
N THR A 67 4.29 -12.19 0.23
CA THR A 67 5.52 -11.68 0.86
C THR A 67 5.84 -10.26 0.40
N THR A 68 5.70 -9.97 -0.90
CA THR A 68 5.94 -8.63 -1.46
C THR A 68 4.95 -7.60 -0.93
N ALA A 69 3.69 -7.99 -0.76
CA ALA A 69 2.64 -7.14 -0.20
C ALA A 69 2.67 -7.04 1.33
N GLY A 70 3.69 -7.61 2.00
CA GLY A 70 3.83 -7.56 3.46
C GLY A 70 2.71 -8.27 4.22
N VAL A 71 2.09 -9.30 3.62
CA VAL A 71 1.03 -10.07 4.27
C VAL A 71 1.62 -10.89 5.42
N PRO A 72 1.10 -10.78 6.67
CA PRO A 72 1.64 -11.49 7.83
C PRO A 72 1.12 -12.92 7.90
N ILE A 73 1.37 -13.74 6.87
CA ILE A 73 1.00 -15.16 6.82
C ILE A 73 2.24 -16.03 6.80
N GLU A 74 2.24 -17.04 7.67
CA GLU A 74 3.16 -18.17 7.63
C GLU A 74 2.45 -19.39 7.06
N TRP A 75 3.04 -20.01 6.03
CA TRP A 75 2.43 -21.13 5.34
C TRP A 75 2.85 -22.46 5.97
N GLU A 76 1.86 -23.23 6.44
CA GLU A 76 2.04 -24.65 6.79
C GLU A 76 1.67 -25.51 5.58
N GLU A 77 2.69 -25.98 4.86
CA GLU A 77 2.50 -26.70 3.61
C GLU A 77 2.17 -28.18 3.84
N HIS A 78 1.09 -28.64 3.19
CA HIS A 78 0.65 -30.03 3.19
C HIS A 78 0.51 -30.54 1.76
N TYR A 79 1.05 -31.73 1.50
CA TYR A 79 1.11 -32.33 0.17
C TYR A 79 0.17 -33.53 0.07
N VAL A 80 -0.33 -33.80 -1.13
CA VAL A 80 -1.15 -35.01 -1.38
C VAL A 80 -0.26 -36.24 -1.22
N GLY A 81 -0.71 -37.21 -0.42
CA GLY A 81 0.02 -38.45 -0.17
C GLY A 81 0.05 -39.38 -1.38
N THR A 82 1.00 -40.31 -1.39
CA THR A 82 1.11 -41.37 -2.40
C THR A 82 0.32 -42.63 -2.05
N GLU A 83 -0.14 -42.75 -0.80
CA GLU A 83 -0.90 -43.88 -0.27
C GLU A 83 -2.22 -43.38 0.37
N ILE A 84 -3.20 -44.27 0.45
CA ILE A 84 -4.50 -43.97 1.08
C ILE A 84 -4.33 -44.01 2.60
N ASP A 85 -4.65 -42.91 3.28
CA ASP A 85 -4.73 -42.89 4.74
C ASP A 85 -6.00 -43.63 5.19
N PRO A 86 -5.91 -44.68 6.00
CA PRO A 86 -7.07 -45.46 6.43
C PRO A 86 -8.07 -44.65 7.28
N ARG A 87 -7.65 -43.55 7.91
CA ARG A 87 -8.52 -42.68 8.72
C ARG A 87 -9.39 -41.77 7.86
N THR A 88 -8.90 -41.37 6.69
CA THR A 88 -9.61 -40.46 5.78
C THR A 88 -10.20 -41.18 4.56
N GLN A 89 -9.75 -42.42 4.29
CA GLN A 89 -10.06 -43.20 3.09
C GLN A 89 -9.76 -42.41 1.80
N SER A 90 -8.68 -41.61 1.85
CA SER A 90 -8.27 -40.65 0.83
C SER A 90 -6.73 -40.52 0.81
N PHE A 91 -6.17 -39.94 -0.25
CA PHE A 91 -4.74 -39.57 -0.30
C PHE A 91 -4.41 -38.34 0.55
N LEU A 92 -5.42 -37.72 1.17
CA LEU A 92 -5.21 -36.67 2.18
C LEU A 92 -5.01 -37.34 3.54
N THR A 93 -3.89 -37.02 4.19
CA THR A 93 -3.61 -37.57 5.51
C THR A 93 -4.50 -36.93 6.58
N TRP A 94 -4.62 -37.60 7.72
CA TRP A 94 -5.30 -37.00 8.88
C TRP A 94 -4.62 -35.69 9.33
N GLU A 95 -3.30 -35.65 9.26
CA GLU A 95 -2.48 -34.49 9.64
C GLU A 95 -2.80 -33.27 8.76
N SER A 96 -3.08 -33.48 7.47
CA SER A 96 -3.57 -32.45 6.56
C SER A 96 -4.92 -31.86 6.98
N LEU A 97 -5.86 -32.70 7.40
CA LEU A 97 -7.17 -32.24 7.89
C LEU A 97 -7.04 -31.49 9.22
N GLU A 98 -6.21 -32.00 10.14
CA GLU A 98 -5.95 -31.37 11.43
C GLU A 98 -5.26 -30.01 11.29
N SER A 99 -4.36 -29.85 10.32
CA SER A 99 -3.76 -28.54 10.02
C SER A 99 -4.83 -27.50 9.69
N VAL A 100 -5.78 -27.81 8.80
CA VAL A 100 -6.87 -26.88 8.46
C VAL A 100 -7.79 -26.62 9.67
N ARG A 101 -8.12 -27.66 10.46
CA ARG A 101 -8.95 -27.50 11.66
C ARG A 101 -8.29 -26.61 12.72
N ARG A 102 -6.97 -26.73 12.88
CA ARG A 102 -6.17 -25.94 13.82
C ARG A 102 -6.01 -24.50 13.35
N ASN A 103 -5.62 -24.31 12.09
CA ASN A 103 -5.30 -23.00 11.53
C ASN A 103 -6.56 -22.22 11.13
N LYS A 104 -7.70 -22.92 10.94
CA LYS A 104 -9.01 -22.42 10.48
C LYS A 104 -9.01 -21.84 9.07
N VAL A 105 -7.86 -21.45 8.53
CA VAL A 105 -7.75 -20.85 7.22
C VAL A 105 -6.73 -21.59 6.37
N GLY A 106 -7.00 -21.69 5.08
CA GLY A 106 -6.03 -22.21 4.14
C GLY A 106 -6.30 -21.82 2.70
N LEU A 107 -5.30 -22.09 1.87
CA LEU A 107 -5.33 -21.94 0.43
C LEU A 107 -4.97 -23.28 -0.21
N LYS A 108 -5.69 -23.70 -1.25
CA LYS A 108 -5.34 -24.89 -2.02
C LYS A 108 -5.24 -24.61 -3.51
N GLY A 109 -4.18 -25.13 -4.12
CA GLY A 109 -4.09 -25.31 -5.56
C GLY A 109 -5.05 -26.41 -6.06
N PRO A 110 -5.12 -26.61 -7.38
CA PRO A 110 -5.87 -27.69 -7.99
C PRO A 110 -5.34 -29.06 -7.57
N MET A 111 -6.23 -30.03 -7.35
CA MET A 111 -5.88 -31.42 -7.00
C MET A 111 -6.50 -32.37 -8.02
N ALA A 112 -5.70 -33.29 -8.56
CA ALA A 112 -6.15 -34.25 -9.55
C ALA A 112 -7.03 -35.33 -8.89
N THR A 113 -8.19 -35.62 -9.47
CA THR A 113 -9.03 -36.76 -9.05
C THR A 113 -9.09 -37.78 -10.20
N PRO A 114 -8.76 -39.07 -9.97
CA PRO A 114 -8.89 -40.10 -10.99
C PRO A 114 -10.34 -40.28 -11.44
N ILE A 115 -10.58 -40.34 -12.76
CA ILE A 115 -11.92 -40.56 -13.32
C ILE A 115 -12.27 -42.05 -13.29
N GLY A 116 -13.43 -42.40 -12.72
CA GLY A 116 -14.03 -43.75 -12.86
C GLY A 116 -13.32 -44.89 -12.12
N LYS A 117 -12.39 -44.61 -11.20
CA LYS A 117 -11.70 -45.62 -10.36
C LYS A 117 -12.00 -45.35 -8.88
N GLY A 118 -12.27 -46.43 -8.13
CA GLY A 118 -12.98 -46.47 -6.84
C GLY A 118 -12.32 -45.82 -5.61
N HIS A 119 -11.84 -44.58 -5.69
CA HIS A 119 -11.35 -43.82 -4.54
C HIS A 119 -12.16 -42.54 -4.35
N ARG A 120 -12.34 -42.09 -3.10
CA ARG A 120 -13.10 -40.87 -2.77
C ARG A 120 -12.36 -39.64 -3.30
N SER A 121 -13.07 -38.70 -3.93
CA SER A 121 -12.45 -37.45 -4.44
C SER A 121 -11.79 -36.64 -3.32
N LEU A 122 -10.57 -36.14 -3.56
CA LEU A 122 -9.80 -35.33 -2.60
C LEU A 122 -10.56 -34.07 -2.17
N ASN A 123 -11.13 -33.35 -3.14
CA ASN A 123 -11.91 -32.14 -2.90
C ASN A 123 -13.17 -32.46 -2.07
N LEU A 124 -13.85 -33.58 -2.37
CA LEU A 124 -15.02 -34.01 -1.62
C LEU A 124 -14.67 -34.40 -0.18
N THR A 125 -13.53 -35.07 0.02
CA THR A 125 -13.02 -35.41 1.36
C THR A 125 -12.75 -34.14 2.17
N LEU A 126 -12.03 -33.15 1.63
CA LEU A 126 -11.83 -31.87 2.35
C LEU A 126 -13.16 -31.22 2.74
N ARG A 127 -14.09 -31.10 1.80
CA ARG A 127 -15.37 -30.43 2.02
C ARG A 127 -16.23 -31.14 3.07
N LYS A 128 -16.30 -32.47 3.03
CA LYS A 128 -17.09 -33.27 3.99
C LYS A 128 -16.42 -33.34 5.36
N GLU A 129 -15.13 -33.69 5.43
CA GLU A 129 -14.42 -33.90 6.70
C GLU A 129 -14.18 -32.58 7.47
N LEU A 130 -14.15 -31.44 6.77
CA LEU A 130 -14.04 -30.11 7.36
C LEU A 130 -15.37 -29.36 7.43
N ASN A 131 -16.48 -30.00 7.02
CA ASN A 131 -17.83 -29.42 6.98
C ASN A 131 -17.89 -28.05 6.27
N LEU A 132 -17.18 -27.92 5.14
CA LEU A 132 -17.13 -26.70 4.33
C LEU A 132 -18.39 -26.62 3.45
N TYR A 133 -19.47 -26.13 4.03
CA TYR A 133 -20.82 -26.28 3.50
C TYR A 133 -21.26 -25.29 2.42
N ALA A 134 -20.61 -24.13 2.33
CA ALA A 134 -20.90 -23.13 1.31
C ALA A 134 -19.69 -22.91 0.42
N ASN A 135 -19.82 -23.14 -0.89
CA ASN A 135 -18.80 -22.75 -1.85
C ASN A 135 -19.24 -21.42 -2.50
N VAL A 136 -18.43 -20.37 -2.27
CA VAL A 136 -18.68 -19.02 -2.76
C VAL A 136 -17.80 -18.77 -3.97
N ARG A 137 -18.40 -18.45 -5.12
CA ARG A 137 -17.67 -18.11 -6.36
C ARG A 137 -18.18 -16.79 -6.92
N PRO A 138 -17.46 -15.68 -6.70
CA PRO A 138 -17.75 -14.42 -7.35
C PRO A 138 -17.37 -14.51 -8.83
N CYS A 139 -18.19 -13.88 -9.68
CA CYS A 139 -17.99 -13.84 -11.11
C CYS A 139 -18.25 -12.41 -11.58
N TYR A 140 -17.18 -11.72 -11.95
CA TYR A 140 -17.27 -10.35 -12.42
C TYR A 140 -16.38 -10.11 -13.64
N SER A 141 -16.83 -9.25 -14.54
CA SER A 141 -16.06 -8.83 -15.72
C SER A 141 -14.79 -8.10 -15.27
N LEU A 142 -13.65 -8.49 -15.84
CA LEU A 142 -12.37 -7.87 -15.52
C LEU A 142 -12.12 -6.65 -16.41
N PRO A 143 -11.86 -5.46 -15.84
CA PRO A 143 -11.49 -4.27 -16.61
C PRO A 143 -10.34 -4.54 -17.58
N GLY A 144 -10.50 -4.05 -18.81
CA GLY A 144 -9.55 -4.18 -19.92
C GLY A 144 -9.47 -5.56 -20.58
N TYR A 145 -10.08 -6.61 -20.04
CA TYR A 145 -10.19 -7.91 -20.71
C TYR A 145 -11.59 -8.11 -21.30
N LYS A 146 -11.70 -8.01 -22.62
CA LYS A 146 -12.98 -8.07 -23.33
C LYS A 146 -13.43 -9.52 -23.53
N THR A 147 -14.65 -9.83 -23.11
CA THR A 147 -15.35 -11.08 -23.47
C THR A 147 -16.58 -10.78 -24.33
N ARG A 148 -17.44 -11.78 -24.56
CA ARG A 148 -18.75 -11.58 -25.20
C ARG A 148 -19.71 -10.77 -24.32
N TYR A 149 -19.47 -10.72 -23.01
CA TYR A 149 -20.34 -10.08 -22.04
C TYR A 149 -19.64 -8.91 -21.38
N ASP A 150 -20.42 -7.88 -21.07
CA ASP A 150 -19.97 -6.69 -20.35
C ASP A 150 -20.65 -6.63 -18.98
N ASP A 151 -19.97 -6.01 -18.02
CA ASP A 151 -20.53 -5.68 -16.71
C ASP A 151 -21.21 -6.86 -15.99
N VAL A 152 -20.67 -8.08 -16.14
CA VAL A 152 -21.06 -9.21 -15.31
C VAL A 152 -20.61 -8.91 -13.88
N ASP A 153 -21.50 -9.04 -12.91
CA ASP A 153 -21.17 -8.98 -11.49
C ASP A 153 -22.22 -9.77 -10.69
N LEU A 154 -21.93 -11.04 -10.44
CA LEU A 154 -22.81 -11.93 -9.70
C LEU A 154 -22.01 -12.88 -8.81
N ILE A 155 -22.68 -13.44 -7.81
CA ILE A 155 -22.09 -14.33 -6.82
C ILE A 155 -22.86 -15.64 -6.81
N THR A 156 -22.16 -16.76 -7.00
CA THR A 156 -22.77 -18.08 -6.80
C THR A 156 -22.42 -18.65 -5.44
N ILE A 157 -23.42 -19.11 -4.71
CA ILE A 157 -23.31 -19.74 -3.40
C ILE A 157 -23.91 -21.14 -3.50
N ARG A 158 -23.02 -22.12 -3.52
CA ARG A 158 -23.32 -23.53 -3.75
C ARG A 158 -23.33 -24.29 -2.42
N GLU A 159 -24.38 -25.08 -2.19
CA GLU A 159 -24.36 -26.13 -1.16
C GLU A 159 -23.28 -27.15 -1.51
N ASN A 160 -22.41 -27.49 -0.56
CA ASN A 160 -21.14 -28.14 -0.88
C ASN A 160 -20.91 -29.47 -0.14
N THR A 161 -21.91 -29.99 0.60
CA THR A 161 -21.80 -31.22 1.41
C THR A 161 -22.69 -32.38 0.96
N GLU A 162 -23.83 -32.12 0.31
CA GLU A 162 -24.83 -33.14 -0.03
C GLU A 162 -25.30 -32.99 -1.49
N GLY A 163 -26.57 -33.31 -1.78
CA GLY A 163 -27.13 -33.36 -3.12
C GLY A 163 -26.71 -34.62 -3.87
N GLU A 164 -26.53 -34.49 -5.17
CA GLU A 164 -26.06 -35.54 -6.07
C GLU A 164 -24.61 -35.97 -5.75
N TYR A 165 -23.86 -35.13 -5.02
CA TYR A 165 -22.47 -35.37 -4.59
C TYR A 165 -22.39 -36.17 -3.28
N SER A 166 -23.53 -36.71 -2.83
CA SER A 166 -23.57 -37.67 -1.72
C SER A 166 -22.77 -38.93 -2.05
N GLY A 167 -22.65 -39.29 -3.34
CA GLY A 167 -21.88 -40.44 -3.81
C GLY A 167 -22.53 -41.78 -3.49
N LEU A 168 -23.85 -41.78 -3.30
CA LEU A 168 -24.64 -42.96 -2.97
C LEU A 168 -25.18 -43.56 -4.26
N GLU A 169 -24.41 -44.46 -4.84
CA GLU A 169 -24.74 -45.15 -6.08
C GLU A 169 -24.77 -46.67 -5.86
N HIS A 170 -25.71 -47.34 -6.51
CA HIS A 170 -25.78 -48.79 -6.47
C HIS A 170 -26.40 -49.34 -7.76
N GLN A 171 -26.04 -50.58 -8.09
CA GLN A 171 -26.63 -51.30 -9.21
C GLN A 171 -27.72 -52.23 -8.67
N VAL A 172 -28.99 -51.89 -8.93
CA VAL A 172 -30.14 -52.68 -8.46
C VAL A 172 -30.19 -54.03 -9.16
N VAL A 173 -30.01 -54.02 -10.48
CA VAL A 173 -29.82 -55.20 -11.33
C VAL A 173 -28.79 -54.88 -12.41
N ARG A 174 -28.22 -55.91 -13.04
CA ARG A 174 -27.21 -55.72 -14.09
C ARG A 174 -27.71 -54.76 -15.18
N GLY A 175 -26.99 -53.65 -15.36
CA GLY A 175 -27.31 -52.61 -16.34
C GLY A 175 -28.25 -51.50 -15.84
N VAL A 176 -28.76 -51.57 -14.61
CA VAL A 176 -29.60 -50.52 -14.00
C VAL A 176 -28.91 -49.96 -12.77
N VAL A 177 -28.46 -48.71 -12.87
CA VAL A 177 -27.73 -48.01 -11.81
C VAL A 177 -28.57 -46.87 -11.29
N GLU A 178 -28.69 -46.79 -9.97
CA GLU A 178 -29.35 -45.69 -9.27
C GLU A 178 -28.32 -44.80 -8.60
N SER A 179 -28.56 -43.49 -8.63
CA SER A 179 -27.82 -42.47 -7.89
C SER A 179 -28.80 -41.71 -7.01
N LEU A 180 -28.54 -41.70 -5.70
CA LEU A 180 -29.44 -41.12 -4.71
C LEU A 180 -29.06 -39.66 -4.42
N LYS A 181 -29.95 -38.74 -4.79
CA LYS A 181 -29.86 -37.34 -4.39
C LYS A 181 -30.37 -37.16 -2.96
N ILE A 182 -29.50 -36.70 -2.06
CA ILE A 182 -29.85 -36.43 -0.66
C ILE A 182 -29.93 -34.93 -0.45
N ILE A 183 -31.08 -34.44 0.00
CA ILE A 183 -31.26 -33.06 0.46
C ILE A 183 -31.81 -33.10 1.87
N THR A 184 -31.15 -32.41 2.79
CA THR A 184 -31.55 -32.29 4.19
C THR A 184 -31.94 -30.86 4.52
N ARG A 185 -32.86 -30.73 5.47
CA ARG A 185 -33.31 -29.42 5.96
C ARG A 185 -32.15 -28.62 6.57
N GLN A 186 -31.24 -29.29 7.27
CA GLN A 186 -30.13 -28.64 7.99
C GLN A 186 -29.12 -28.02 7.02
N ALA A 187 -28.66 -28.78 6.03
CA ALA A 187 -27.69 -28.28 5.05
C ALA A 187 -28.28 -27.20 4.15
N SER A 188 -29.53 -27.37 3.72
CA SER A 188 -30.26 -26.35 2.95
C SER A 188 -30.45 -25.04 3.74
N LEU A 189 -30.73 -25.13 5.05
CA LEU A 189 -30.92 -23.96 5.89
C LEU A 189 -29.64 -23.14 6.05
N ARG A 190 -28.52 -23.79 6.40
CA ARG A 190 -27.25 -23.07 6.65
C ARG A 190 -26.69 -22.39 5.40
N VAL A 191 -26.82 -23.00 4.22
CA VAL A 191 -26.34 -22.40 2.97
C VAL A 191 -27.23 -21.22 2.56
N ALA A 192 -28.55 -21.32 2.77
CA ALA A 192 -29.45 -20.20 2.55
C ALA A 192 -29.16 -19.05 3.51
N GLU A 193 -29.06 -19.31 4.82
CA GLU A 193 -28.71 -18.30 5.83
C GLU A 193 -27.36 -17.62 5.51
N TYR A 194 -26.36 -18.39 5.07
CA TYR A 194 -25.10 -17.84 4.60
C TYR A 194 -25.29 -16.93 3.37
N ALA A 195 -26.10 -17.34 2.39
CA ALA A 195 -26.32 -16.54 1.18
C ALA A 195 -26.95 -15.18 1.46
N PHE A 196 -27.96 -15.13 2.33
CA PHE A 196 -28.57 -13.85 2.74
C PHE A 196 -27.64 -13.00 3.60
N LEU A 197 -26.89 -13.63 4.52
CA LEU A 197 -25.88 -12.91 5.30
C LEU A 197 -24.79 -12.32 4.39
N TYR A 198 -24.34 -13.09 3.41
CA TYR A 198 -23.39 -12.64 2.39
C TYR A 198 -23.97 -11.45 1.64
N ALA A 199 -25.20 -11.56 1.13
CA ALA A 199 -25.86 -10.48 0.40
C ALA A 199 -25.91 -9.19 1.22
N LYS A 200 -26.42 -9.28 2.46
CA LYS A 200 -26.51 -8.13 3.38
C LYS A 200 -25.16 -7.50 3.70
N THR A 201 -24.14 -8.30 3.98
CA THR A 201 -22.81 -7.80 4.36
C THR A 201 -22.01 -7.21 3.21
N HIS A 202 -22.35 -7.57 1.96
CA HIS A 202 -21.69 -7.08 0.75
C HIS A 202 -22.55 -6.07 -0.03
N GLY A 203 -23.63 -5.56 0.57
CA GLY A 203 -24.50 -4.56 -0.05
C GLY A 203 -25.23 -5.05 -1.30
N ARG A 204 -25.49 -6.36 -1.39
CA ARG A 204 -26.28 -6.97 -2.47
C ARG A 204 -27.76 -6.88 -2.14
N GLU A 205 -28.60 -6.78 -3.15
CA GLU A 205 -30.03 -6.46 -3.00
C GLU A 205 -30.93 -7.66 -3.24
N ARG A 206 -30.43 -8.69 -3.94
CA ARG A 206 -31.26 -9.82 -4.39
C ARG A 206 -30.58 -11.18 -4.24
N VAL A 207 -31.37 -12.17 -3.79
CA VAL A 207 -30.99 -13.59 -3.71
C VAL A 207 -31.98 -14.42 -4.53
N SER A 208 -31.45 -15.12 -5.54
CA SER A 208 -32.21 -16.03 -6.41
C SER A 208 -31.94 -17.49 -6.00
N ALA A 209 -32.97 -18.21 -5.54
CA ALA A 209 -32.87 -19.64 -5.23
C ALA A 209 -33.06 -20.48 -6.49
N ILE A 210 -32.03 -21.25 -6.87
CA ILE A 210 -32.05 -22.05 -8.10
C ILE A 210 -32.46 -23.49 -7.81
N HIS A 211 -33.42 -24.02 -8.57
CA HIS A 211 -34.03 -25.32 -8.30
C HIS A 211 -34.58 -26.02 -9.57
N LYS A 212 -35.04 -27.26 -9.42
CA LYS A 212 -35.88 -28.00 -10.38
C LYS A 212 -37.10 -28.64 -9.69
N ALA A 213 -37.67 -27.93 -8.71
CA ALA A 213 -38.78 -28.40 -7.88
C ALA A 213 -40.07 -28.77 -8.66
N ASN A 214 -40.22 -28.30 -9.91
CA ASN A 214 -41.30 -28.74 -10.80
C ASN A 214 -41.21 -30.23 -11.17
N ILE A 215 -40.00 -30.80 -11.20
CA ILE A 215 -39.75 -32.23 -11.42
C ILE A 215 -39.42 -32.93 -10.09
N MET A 216 -38.48 -32.36 -9.32
CA MET A 216 -37.99 -32.89 -8.06
C MET A 216 -38.71 -32.28 -6.86
N GLN A 217 -40.01 -32.59 -6.76
CA GLN A 217 -40.92 -31.95 -5.80
C GLN A 217 -40.51 -32.12 -4.32
N LYS A 218 -39.86 -33.24 -3.97
CA LYS A 218 -39.47 -33.52 -2.57
C LYS A 218 -38.11 -32.94 -2.20
N THR A 219 -37.08 -33.17 -3.01
CA THR A 219 -35.71 -32.70 -2.69
C THR A 219 -35.62 -31.20 -2.86
N ASP A 220 -35.91 -30.69 -4.04
CA ASP A 220 -35.76 -29.27 -4.35
C ASP A 220 -36.88 -28.45 -3.72
N GLY A 221 -38.07 -29.04 -3.57
CA GLY A 221 -39.14 -28.43 -2.79
C GLY A 221 -38.81 -28.30 -1.30
N LEU A 222 -37.97 -29.18 -0.73
CA LEU A 222 -37.45 -29.01 0.62
C LEU A 222 -36.42 -27.86 0.69
N PHE A 223 -35.53 -27.77 -0.29
CA PHE A 223 -34.53 -26.70 -0.39
C PHE A 223 -35.18 -25.30 -0.45
N LEU A 224 -36.20 -25.11 -1.30
CA LEU A 224 -36.91 -23.84 -1.41
C LEU A 224 -37.59 -23.40 -0.11
N LYS A 225 -38.27 -24.35 0.57
CA LYS A 225 -39.00 -24.07 1.82
C LYS A 225 -38.15 -23.48 2.94
N VAL A 226 -36.83 -23.69 2.92
CA VAL A 226 -35.93 -23.17 3.96
C VAL A 226 -35.17 -21.91 3.53
N ALA A 227 -35.23 -21.52 2.26
CA ALA A 227 -34.51 -20.37 1.74
C ALA A 227 -35.20 -19.03 2.02
N GLU A 228 -36.48 -19.00 2.43
CA GLU A 228 -37.24 -17.76 2.60
C GLU A 228 -37.03 -17.10 3.98
N LYS A 229 -36.13 -16.10 4.13
CA LYS A 229 -35.86 -15.55 5.49
C LYS A 229 -35.45 -14.09 5.72
N TYR A 230 -35.35 -13.20 4.73
CA TYR A 230 -34.89 -11.83 5.02
C TYR A 230 -35.74 -10.77 4.31
N PRO A 231 -36.56 -9.98 5.04
CA PRO A 231 -37.45 -8.99 4.42
C PRO A 231 -36.71 -7.81 3.77
N GLU A 232 -35.42 -7.62 4.11
CA GLU A 232 -34.57 -6.56 3.56
C GLU A 232 -33.96 -6.93 2.19
N ILE A 233 -33.98 -8.21 1.79
CA ILE A 233 -33.35 -8.71 0.57
C ILE A 233 -34.45 -9.24 -0.36
N THR A 234 -34.41 -8.84 -1.63
CA THR A 234 -35.35 -9.34 -2.64
C THR A 234 -35.09 -10.84 -2.86
N TYR A 235 -36.11 -11.67 -2.66
CA TYR A 235 -36.04 -13.11 -2.87
C TYR A 235 -36.82 -13.51 -4.12
N GLU A 236 -36.23 -14.38 -4.94
CA GLU A 236 -36.90 -14.99 -6.09
C GLU A 236 -36.52 -16.46 -6.26
N GLU A 237 -37.38 -17.21 -6.94
CA GLU A 237 -37.20 -18.63 -7.24
C GLU A 237 -37.07 -18.82 -8.74
N VAL A 238 -36.00 -19.50 -9.17
CA VAL A 238 -35.70 -19.65 -10.59
C VAL A 238 -35.39 -21.11 -10.91
N VAL A 239 -36.10 -21.65 -11.90
CA VAL A 239 -35.83 -23.01 -12.38
C VAL A 239 -34.48 -23.03 -13.14
N ILE A 240 -33.63 -24.01 -12.87
CA ILE A 240 -32.25 -24.08 -13.39
C ILE A 240 -32.12 -23.92 -14.90
N ASP A 241 -33.01 -24.50 -15.70
CA ASP A 241 -32.99 -24.36 -17.15
C ASP A 241 -33.23 -22.92 -17.60
N ASN A 242 -34.21 -22.24 -16.97
CA ASN A 242 -34.43 -20.81 -17.21
C ASN A 242 -33.27 -19.97 -16.71
N CYS A 243 -32.67 -20.31 -15.56
CA CYS A 243 -31.49 -19.63 -15.02
C CYS A 243 -30.32 -19.66 -16.02
N CYS A 244 -29.95 -20.86 -16.52
CA CYS A 244 -28.90 -21.00 -17.52
C CYS A 244 -29.20 -20.20 -18.80
N MET A 245 -30.45 -20.24 -19.28
CA MET A 245 -30.87 -19.45 -20.45
C MET A 245 -30.74 -17.94 -20.19
N MET A 246 -31.14 -17.46 -19.02
CA MET A 246 -31.05 -16.04 -18.65
C MET A 246 -29.61 -15.59 -18.45
N LEU A 247 -28.74 -16.39 -17.82
CA LEU A 247 -27.32 -16.07 -17.64
C LEU A 247 -26.60 -15.86 -18.97
N VAL A 248 -26.88 -16.71 -19.97
CA VAL A 248 -26.29 -16.60 -21.31
C VAL A 248 -26.91 -15.45 -22.12
N LYS A 249 -28.14 -15.04 -21.80
CA LYS A 249 -28.83 -13.95 -22.51
C LYS A 249 -28.49 -12.57 -21.93
N ASN A 250 -28.56 -12.44 -20.61
CA ASN A 250 -28.30 -11.23 -19.86
C ASN A 250 -27.94 -11.58 -18.39
N PRO A 251 -26.66 -11.74 -18.06
CA PRO A 251 -26.23 -12.11 -16.71
C PRO A 251 -26.45 -11.02 -15.66
N ALA A 252 -26.56 -9.74 -16.06
CA ALA A 252 -26.84 -8.61 -15.16
C ALA A 252 -28.24 -8.68 -14.50
N LEU A 253 -29.07 -9.65 -14.92
CA LEU A 253 -30.35 -9.95 -14.26
C LEU A 253 -30.18 -10.64 -12.90
N PHE A 254 -28.99 -11.13 -12.55
CA PHE A 254 -28.76 -11.83 -11.30
C PHE A 254 -27.78 -11.07 -10.40
N ASP A 255 -27.87 -11.34 -9.10
CA ASP A 255 -27.00 -10.76 -8.08
C ASP A 255 -26.36 -11.89 -7.26
N VAL A 256 -27.00 -12.37 -6.19
CA VAL A 256 -26.58 -13.58 -5.47
C VAL A 256 -27.45 -14.77 -5.86
N LEU A 257 -26.85 -15.88 -6.28
CA LEU A 257 -27.55 -17.12 -6.59
C LEU A 257 -27.23 -18.18 -5.55
N VAL A 258 -28.25 -18.77 -4.91
CA VAL A 258 -28.10 -19.86 -3.94
C VAL A 258 -28.71 -21.16 -4.46
N MET A 259 -27.99 -22.28 -4.34
CA MET A 259 -28.43 -23.52 -5.01
C MET A 259 -27.86 -24.82 -4.43
N PRO A 260 -28.53 -25.97 -4.66
CA PRO A 260 -28.00 -27.31 -4.40
C PRO A 260 -26.72 -27.62 -5.18
N ASN A 261 -26.01 -28.63 -4.71
CA ASN A 261 -24.62 -28.93 -5.07
C ASN A 261 -24.34 -29.05 -6.58
N LEU A 262 -25.04 -29.94 -7.29
CA LEU A 262 -24.80 -30.14 -8.73
C LEU A 262 -25.11 -28.89 -9.56
N TYR A 263 -26.14 -28.14 -9.18
CA TYR A 263 -26.54 -26.92 -9.89
C TYR A 263 -25.49 -25.84 -9.72
N GLY A 264 -24.94 -25.74 -8.50
CA GLY A 264 -23.83 -24.85 -8.19
C GLY A 264 -22.61 -25.14 -9.04
N ASP A 265 -22.28 -26.42 -9.25
CA ASP A 265 -21.16 -26.81 -10.11
C ASP A 265 -21.36 -26.30 -11.54
N ILE A 266 -22.52 -26.64 -12.14
CA ILE A 266 -22.83 -26.31 -13.54
C ILE A 266 -22.92 -24.79 -13.76
N ILE A 267 -23.67 -24.09 -12.90
CA ILE A 267 -23.92 -22.65 -13.06
C ILE A 267 -22.65 -21.85 -12.82
N SER A 268 -21.85 -22.20 -11.81
CA SER A 268 -20.63 -21.43 -11.54
C SER A 268 -19.57 -21.58 -12.64
N ASP A 269 -19.46 -22.75 -13.27
CA ASP A 269 -18.60 -22.95 -14.44
C ASP A 269 -19.16 -22.24 -15.68
N LEU A 270 -20.49 -22.21 -15.87
CA LEU A 270 -21.14 -21.37 -16.88
C LEU A 270 -20.76 -19.91 -16.69
N CYS A 271 -20.89 -19.39 -15.47
CA CYS A 271 -20.54 -18.02 -15.11
C CYS A 271 -19.05 -17.74 -15.37
N ALA A 272 -18.14 -18.67 -15.04
CA ALA A 272 -16.72 -18.54 -15.38
C ALA A 272 -16.51 -18.32 -16.89
N GLY A 273 -17.25 -19.04 -17.74
CA GLY A 273 -17.23 -18.85 -19.19
C GLY A 273 -17.68 -17.46 -19.65
N LEU A 274 -18.54 -16.77 -18.89
CA LEU A 274 -18.99 -15.40 -19.21
C LEU A 274 -17.86 -14.37 -19.05
N VAL A 275 -16.97 -14.57 -18.08
CA VAL A 275 -15.94 -13.60 -17.67
C VAL A 275 -14.53 -13.94 -18.14
N GLY A 276 -14.36 -15.00 -18.93
CA GLY A 276 -13.09 -15.32 -19.59
C GLY A 276 -12.53 -16.71 -19.31
N GLY A 277 -13.18 -17.49 -18.46
CA GLY A 277 -12.85 -18.88 -18.17
C GLY A 277 -12.34 -19.12 -16.75
N LEU A 278 -12.04 -20.39 -16.47
CA LEU A 278 -11.73 -20.88 -15.13
C LEU A 278 -10.40 -20.35 -14.57
N GLY A 279 -9.50 -19.86 -15.43
CA GLY A 279 -8.22 -19.24 -15.05
C GLY A 279 -8.36 -17.90 -14.30
N LEU A 280 -9.55 -17.31 -14.34
CA LEU A 280 -9.85 -16.01 -13.73
C LEU A 280 -10.79 -16.11 -12.52
N THR A 281 -11.47 -17.24 -12.32
CA THR A 281 -12.51 -17.36 -11.30
C THR A 281 -12.00 -17.91 -9.99
N PRO A 282 -12.05 -17.13 -8.90
CA PRO A 282 -11.69 -17.60 -7.57
C PRO A 282 -12.84 -18.35 -6.90
N SER A 283 -12.53 -19.06 -5.83
CA SER A 283 -13.56 -19.58 -4.94
C SER A 283 -13.09 -19.69 -3.49
N CYS A 284 -14.05 -19.73 -2.58
CA CYS A 284 -13.79 -20.00 -1.17
C CYS A 284 -14.84 -20.96 -0.60
N ASN A 285 -14.37 -22.04 0.02
CA ASN A 285 -15.22 -22.98 0.73
C ASN A 285 -15.30 -22.56 2.20
N ILE A 286 -16.50 -22.26 2.67
CA ILE A 286 -16.77 -21.78 4.02
C ILE A 286 -17.37 -22.90 4.85
N GLY A 287 -16.80 -23.11 6.03
CA GLY A 287 -17.30 -24.02 7.06
C GLY A 287 -17.82 -23.28 8.29
N GLU A 288 -18.19 -24.05 9.30
CA GLU A 288 -18.58 -23.54 10.62
C GLU A 288 -17.34 -23.01 11.38
N ASP A 289 -17.58 -22.24 12.46
CA ASP A 289 -16.53 -21.68 13.33
C ASP A 289 -15.41 -20.89 12.62
N GLY A 290 -15.77 -20.23 11.52
CA GLY A 290 -14.83 -19.41 10.75
C GLY A 290 -13.83 -20.19 9.91
N VAL A 291 -14.02 -21.51 9.72
CA VAL A 291 -13.15 -22.30 8.84
C VAL A 291 -13.35 -21.85 7.38
N ALA A 292 -12.26 -21.56 6.67
CA ALA A 292 -12.30 -21.18 5.27
C ALA A 292 -11.13 -21.80 4.48
N LEU A 293 -11.44 -22.43 3.37
CA LEU A 293 -10.45 -23.00 2.45
C LEU A 293 -10.67 -22.41 1.05
N ALA A 294 -9.81 -21.45 0.71
CA ALA A 294 -9.81 -20.77 -0.58
C ALA A 294 -9.17 -21.64 -1.66
N GLU A 295 -9.72 -21.63 -2.88
CA GLU A 295 -9.22 -22.44 -3.99
C GLU A 295 -9.52 -21.82 -5.35
N ALA A 296 -8.59 -22.01 -6.30
CA ALA A 296 -8.90 -21.78 -7.70
C ALA A 296 -9.94 -22.82 -8.19
N VAL A 297 -10.84 -22.40 -9.08
CA VAL A 297 -11.90 -23.27 -9.61
C VAL A 297 -11.35 -24.29 -10.62
N HIS A 298 -10.32 -23.92 -11.39
CA HIS A 298 -9.79 -24.76 -12.46
C HIS A 298 -9.12 -26.06 -11.96
N GLY A 299 -8.95 -27.01 -12.87
CA GLY A 299 -8.24 -28.27 -12.63
C GLY A 299 -6.71 -28.15 -12.64
N SER A 300 -6.02 -29.28 -12.60
CA SER A 300 -4.55 -29.36 -12.49
C SER A 300 -3.77 -29.07 -13.78
N ALA A 301 -4.45 -28.97 -14.93
CA ALA A 301 -3.86 -28.63 -16.24
C ALA A 301 -2.50 -29.33 -16.52
N PRO A 302 -2.45 -30.68 -16.53
CA PRO A 302 -1.21 -31.44 -16.62
C PRO A 302 -0.44 -31.23 -17.93
N ASP A 303 -1.12 -30.77 -18.98
CA ASP A 303 -0.57 -30.46 -20.30
C ASP A 303 0.37 -29.24 -20.31
N ILE A 304 0.21 -28.31 -19.35
CA ILE A 304 1.05 -27.11 -19.21
C ILE A 304 1.87 -27.06 -17.91
N ALA A 305 1.72 -28.06 -17.03
CA ALA A 305 2.46 -28.15 -15.78
C ALA A 305 3.98 -28.06 -15.98
N GLY A 306 4.64 -27.22 -15.17
CA GLY A 306 6.09 -27.03 -15.19
C GLY A 306 6.63 -26.27 -16.40
N LYS A 307 5.75 -25.76 -17.28
CA LYS A 307 6.12 -24.93 -18.43
C LYS A 307 6.12 -23.44 -18.12
N ASN A 308 5.74 -23.04 -16.89
CA ASN A 308 5.58 -21.65 -16.48
C ASN A 308 4.64 -20.88 -17.43
N LEU A 309 3.54 -21.53 -17.81
CA LEU A 309 2.49 -20.98 -18.68
C LEU A 309 1.16 -20.74 -17.94
N ALA A 310 1.01 -21.27 -16.72
CA ALA A 310 -0.25 -21.16 -15.99
C ALA A 310 -0.57 -19.73 -15.56
N ASN A 311 -1.85 -19.39 -15.64
CA ASN A 311 -2.40 -18.16 -15.12
C ASN A 311 -2.61 -18.26 -13.60
N PRO A 312 -1.91 -17.47 -12.77
CA PRO A 312 -2.08 -17.50 -11.31
C PRO A 312 -3.32 -16.75 -10.82
N THR A 313 -4.05 -16.04 -11.70
CA THR A 313 -5.08 -15.06 -11.32
C THR A 313 -6.18 -15.66 -10.46
N ALA A 314 -6.74 -16.82 -10.82
CA ALA A 314 -7.78 -17.47 -10.02
C ALA A 314 -7.32 -17.78 -8.59
N LEU A 315 -6.10 -18.28 -8.41
CA LEU A 315 -5.59 -18.62 -7.07
C LEU A 315 -5.20 -17.36 -6.28
N LEU A 316 -4.64 -16.34 -6.93
CA LEU A 316 -4.36 -15.03 -6.32
C LEU A 316 -5.64 -14.36 -5.82
N LEU A 317 -6.69 -14.32 -6.64
CA LEU A 317 -8.00 -13.80 -6.25
C LEU A 317 -8.65 -14.62 -5.14
N SER A 318 -8.41 -15.94 -5.11
CA SER A 318 -8.83 -16.79 -3.99
C SER A 318 -8.07 -16.43 -2.71
N GLY A 319 -6.77 -16.13 -2.81
CA GLY A 319 -5.98 -15.55 -1.75
C GLY A 319 -6.53 -14.21 -1.25
N VAL A 320 -6.98 -13.33 -2.14
CA VAL A 320 -7.67 -12.07 -1.77
C VAL A 320 -8.95 -12.37 -0.96
N MET A 321 -9.75 -13.34 -1.37
CA MET A 321 -10.94 -13.76 -0.59
C MET A 321 -10.55 -14.26 0.80
N MET A 322 -9.46 -15.02 0.91
CA MET A 322 -8.91 -15.49 2.18
C MET A 322 -8.48 -14.32 3.08
N LEU A 323 -7.79 -13.31 2.53
CA LEU A 323 -7.37 -12.12 3.28
C LEU A 323 -8.56 -11.30 3.80
N ARG A 324 -9.61 -11.13 2.98
CA ARG A 324 -10.86 -10.46 3.41
C ARG A 324 -11.56 -11.24 4.54
N HIS A 325 -11.54 -12.57 4.49
CA HIS A 325 -12.04 -13.42 5.57
C HIS A 325 -11.26 -13.18 6.88
N LEU A 326 -9.94 -13.06 6.79
CA LEU A 326 -9.03 -12.74 7.90
C LEU A 326 -9.02 -11.25 8.32
N LYS A 327 -9.80 -10.40 7.67
CA LYS A 327 -9.87 -8.94 7.90
C LYS A 327 -8.61 -8.15 7.53
N PHE A 328 -7.71 -8.73 6.74
CA PHE A 328 -6.58 -8.02 6.11
C PHE A 328 -7.04 -7.29 4.85
N ASN A 329 -7.96 -6.34 5.03
CA ASN A 329 -8.64 -5.66 3.91
C ASN A 329 -7.69 -4.77 3.09
N GLU A 330 -6.70 -4.13 3.72
CA GLU A 330 -5.73 -3.28 3.05
C GLU A 330 -4.85 -4.10 2.09
N GLN A 331 -4.25 -5.20 2.58
CA GLN A 331 -3.43 -6.08 1.76
C GLN A 331 -4.27 -6.79 0.70
N ALA A 332 -5.50 -7.18 1.03
CA ALA A 332 -6.43 -7.77 0.06
C ALA A 332 -6.71 -6.79 -1.09
N GLU A 333 -6.96 -5.51 -0.78
CA GLU A 333 -7.25 -4.49 -1.78
C GLU A 333 -6.02 -4.13 -2.62
N GLN A 334 -4.85 -4.04 -1.99
CA GLN A 334 -3.59 -3.84 -2.69
C GLN A 334 -3.33 -4.93 -3.72
N ILE A 335 -3.45 -6.21 -3.32
CA ILE A 335 -3.24 -7.35 -4.21
C ILE A 335 -4.34 -7.38 -5.29
N HIS A 336 -5.60 -7.17 -4.92
CA HIS A 336 -6.72 -7.14 -5.87
C HIS A 336 -6.53 -6.07 -6.94
N SER A 337 -6.27 -4.83 -6.54
CA SER A 337 -6.00 -3.71 -7.45
C SER A 337 -4.80 -3.97 -8.34
N ALA A 338 -3.71 -4.55 -7.82
CA ALA A 338 -2.55 -4.93 -8.63
C ALA A 338 -2.90 -6.00 -9.68
N ILE A 339 -3.77 -6.96 -9.33
CA ILE A 339 -4.28 -7.97 -10.26
C ILE A 339 -5.05 -7.31 -11.40
N ILE A 340 -6.05 -6.50 -11.04
CA ILE A 340 -6.94 -5.84 -12.00
C ILE A 340 -6.16 -4.90 -12.92
N ASN A 341 -5.29 -4.05 -12.38
CA ASN A 341 -4.53 -3.07 -13.17
C ASN A 341 -3.58 -3.74 -14.18
N THR A 342 -2.94 -4.84 -13.80
CA THR A 342 -2.02 -5.56 -14.71
C THR A 342 -2.78 -6.21 -15.86
N ILE A 343 -3.95 -6.82 -15.58
CA ILE A 343 -4.80 -7.39 -16.62
C ILE A 343 -5.35 -6.27 -17.51
N ALA A 344 -5.76 -5.15 -16.93
CA ALA A 344 -6.33 -4.01 -17.64
C ALA A 344 -5.34 -3.33 -18.59
N GLU A 345 -4.07 -3.24 -18.21
CA GLU A 345 -2.99 -2.71 -19.07
C GLU A 345 -2.85 -3.49 -20.37
N GLY A 346 -3.20 -4.78 -20.37
CA GLY A 346 -3.21 -5.62 -21.57
C GLY A 346 -1.85 -5.96 -22.16
N LYS A 347 -0.75 -5.57 -21.50
CA LYS A 347 0.62 -5.84 -21.95
C LYS A 347 1.20 -7.14 -21.38
N TYR A 348 0.70 -7.59 -20.24
CA TYR A 348 1.14 -8.79 -19.53
C TYR A 348 -0.10 -9.61 -19.27
N ARG A 349 -0.34 -10.59 -20.15
CA ARG A 349 -1.45 -11.53 -20.10
C ARG A 349 -0.89 -12.91 -20.41
N THR A 350 -1.38 -13.91 -19.71
CA THR A 350 -1.05 -15.31 -20.00
C THR A 350 -1.80 -15.75 -21.26
N ALA A 351 -1.35 -16.85 -21.86
CA ALA A 351 -1.82 -17.31 -23.17
C ALA A 351 -3.33 -17.59 -23.22
N ASP A 352 -3.93 -17.98 -22.09
CA ASP A 352 -5.38 -18.17 -21.94
C ASP A 352 -6.19 -16.87 -22.12
N LEU A 353 -5.55 -15.70 -22.00
CA LEU A 353 -6.13 -14.38 -22.21
C LEU A 353 -5.74 -13.75 -23.56
N GLY A 354 -5.17 -14.53 -24.47
CA GLY A 354 -4.94 -14.13 -25.87
C GLY A 354 -3.56 -13.56 -26.22
N ASP A 355 -2.62 -13.44 -25.29
CA ASP A 355 -1.27 -12.91 -25.54
C ASP A 355 -0.15 -13.96 -25.39
N LEU A 356 0.84 -13.90 -26.28
CA LEU A 356 2.02 -14.78 -26.30
C LEU A 356 3.19 -14.28 -25.42
N ASN A 357 3.04 -13.16 -24.71
CA ASN A 357 4.13 -12.55 -23.93
C ASN A 357 4.18 -13.09 -22.50
N LEU A 358 5.30 -13.76 -22.19
CA LEU A 358 5.54 -14.50 -20.95
C LEU A 358 5.68 -13.61 -19.70
N ASN A 359 5.10 -14.10 -18.59
CA ASN A 359 5.28 -13.73 -17.17
C ASN A 359 4.41 -12.61 -16.56
N LEU A 360 3.15 -12.95 -16.22
CA LEU A 360 2.31 -12.23 -15.24
C LEU A 360 2.97 -12.13 -13.85
N ASN A 361 3.66 -13.19 -13.43
CA ASN A 361 4.22 -13.36 -12.07
C ASN A 361 5.17 -12.22 -11.66
N LEU A 362 6.06 -11.79 -12.56
CA LEU A 362 7.09 -10.79 -12.23
C LEU A 362 6.51 -9.37 -12.14
N ARG A 363 5.47 -9.06 -12.95
CA ARG A 363 4.88 -7.72 -12.95
C ARG A 363 3.82 -7.53 -11.86
N PHE A 364 3.12 -8.56 -11.39
CA PHE A 364 2.32 -8.43 -10.16
C PHE A 364 3.18 -8.05 -8.96
N ILE A 365 4.39 -8.63 -8.86
CA ILE A 365 5.38 -8.28 -7.84
C ILE A 365 5.79 -6.80 -8.00
N ILE A 366 6.08 -6.36 -9.23
CA ILE A 366 6.46 -4.96 -9.51
C ILE A 366 5.29 -3.98 -9.28
N MET A 367 4.06 -4.29 -9.70
CA MET A 367 2.88 -3.41 -9.57
C MET A 367 2.35 -3.33 -8.12
N ALA A 368 2.36 -4.46 -7.39
CA ALA A 368 2.07 -4.48 -5.96
C ALA A 368 3.11 -3.65 -5.18
N SER A 369 4.35 -3.56 -5.69
CA SER A 369 5.37 -2.67 -5.16
C SER A 369 5.25 -1.22 -5.66
N SER A 370 4.82 -0.95 -6.90
CA SER A 370 4.85 0.40 -7.51
C SER A 370 3.61 1.25 -7.24
N SER A 371 2.45 0.64 -7.04
CA SER A 371 1.22 1.36 -6.62
C SER A 371 1.36 2.05 -5.25
N ASN A 372 2.32 1.60 -4.43
CA ASN A 372 2.62 2.21 -3.14
C ASN A 372 3.42 3.52 -3.23
N TYR A 373 4.08 3.82 -4.36
CA TYR A 373 5.02 4.95 -4.44
C TYR A 373 4.45 6.18 -5.15
N ASP A 374 3.40 6.05 -5.97
CA ASP A 374 2.82 7.18 -6.69
C ASP A 374 2.38 8.29 -5.71
N GLY A 375 2.96 9.48 -5.84
CA GLY A 375 2.73 10.62 -4.95
C GLY A 375 3.07 10.39 -3.48
N ILE A 376 3.89 9.40 -3.13
CA ILE A 376 4.21 9.03 -1.75
C ILE A 376 5.01 10.12 -1.01
N PHE A 377 5.77 10.94 -1.74
CA PHE A 377 6.65 11.96 -1.17
C PHE A 377 6.32 13.36 -1.69
N LEU A 378 5.85 14.24 -0.81
CA LEU A 378 5.46 15.61 -1.15
C LEU A 378 6.47 16.62 -0.60
N GLY A 379 6.96 17.51 -1.46
CA GLY A 379 7.77 18.66 -1.07
C GLY A 379 7.03 19.98 -1.20
N MET A 380 7.26 20.91 -0.27
CA MET A 380 6.80 22.30 -0.38
C MET A 380 7.92 23.27 -0.06
N GLY A 381 8.13 24.29 -0.89
CA GLY A 381 9.19 25.26 -0.62
C GLY A 381 9.23 26.43 -1.59
N ASN A 382 10.38 27.10 -1.60
CA ASN A 382 10.66 28.27 -2.44
C ASN A 382 11.45 27.85 -3.69
N PRO A 383 10.81 27.72 -4.86
CA PRO A 383 11.53 27.46 -6.10
C PRO A 383 12.23 28.76 -6.54
N LEU A 384 13.54 28.69 -6.78
CA LEU A 384 14.35 29.82 -7.21
C LEU A 384 15.16 29.44 -8.44
N LEU A 385 15.28 30.36 -9.39
CA LEU A 385 16.21 30.22 -10.50
C LEU A 385 17.61 30.62 -10.04
N ASP A 386 18.52 29.67 -9.97
CA ASP A 386 19.92 29.93 -9.63
C ASP A 386 20.61 30.61 -10.83
N ILE A 387 21.25 31.75 -10.55
CA ILE A 387 22.03 32.57 -11.48
C ILE A 387 23.47 32.49 -11.01
N SER A 388 24.24 31.57 -11.58
CA SER A 388 25.59 31.25 -11.10
C SER A 388 26.69 31.96 -11.89
N ALA A 389 27.68 32.51 -11.18
CA ALA A 389 28.85 33.15 -11.74
C ALA A 389 30.11 32.94 -10.87
N VAL A 390 31.25 32.64 -11.52
CA VAL A 390 32.57 32.62 -10.87
C VAL A 390 33.02 34.07 -10.64
N VAL A 391 33.33 34.42 -9.39
CA VAL A 391 33.73 35.77 -8.97
C VAL A 391 35.04 35.72 -8.16
N ASP A 392 35.55 36.86 -7.73
CA ASP A 392 36.74 37.00 -6.88
C ASP A 392 36.41 37.49 -5.46
N ASP A 393 37.38 37.45 -4.55
CA ASP A 393 37.22 37.91 -3.16
C ASP A 393 36.89 39.41 -3.06
N GLU A 394 37.35 40.22 -4.03
CA GLU A 394 37.03 41.65 -4.11
C GLU A 394 35.52 41.86 -4.35
N PHE A 395 34.91 41.02 -5.19
CA PHE A 395 33.48 41.04 -5.43
C PHE A 395 32.68 40.75 -4.16
N LEU A 396 33.04 39.69 -3.42
CA LEU A 396 32.38 39.34 -2.16
C LEU A 396 32.43 40.51 -1.16
N THR A 397 33.61 41.13 -1.04
CA THR A 397 33.82 42.30 -0.17
C THR A 397 32.97 43.50 -0.60
N LYS A 398 32.91 43.78 -1.91
CA LYS A 398 32.14 44.91 -2.47
C LYS A 398 30.66 44.84 -2.13
N TYR A 399 30.10 43.65 -2.12
CA TYR A 399 28.68 43.42 -1.90
C TYR A 399 28.35 42.90 -0.49
N ASP A 400 29.31 42.87 0.44
CA ASP A 400 29.11 42.41 1.82
C ASP A 400 28.59 40.96 1.91
N ILE A 401 29.11 40.10 1.02
CA ILE A 401 28.75 38.69 0.94
C ILE A 401 29.85 37.88 1.64
N LYS A 402 29.49 37.09 2.66
CA LYS A 402 30.41 36.15 3.29
C LYS A 402 30.53 34.88 2.46
N LEU A 403 31.75 34.35 2.32
CA LEU A 403 32.01 33.07 1.65
C LEU A 403 31.24 31.93 2.35
N ASN A 404 30.66 31.02 1.57
CA ASN A 404 29.91 29.85 2.07
C ASN A 404 28.73 30.22 3.00
N ASN A 405 27.91 31.18 2.55
CA ASN A 405 26.77 31.68 3.33
C ASN A 405 25.54 31.89 2.43
N ALA A 406 24.34 31.88 3.02
CA ALA A 406 23.08 32.19 2.36
C ALA A 406 22.40 33.40 3.01
N ILE A 407 22.03 34.39 2.20
CA ILE A 407 21.36 35.62 2.63
C ILE A 407 20.18 35.97 1.72
N LEU A 408 19.27 36.81 2.22
CA LEU A 408 18.25 37.45 1.39
C LEU A 408 18.84 38.67 0.67
N ALA A 409 18.42 38.91 -0.57
CA ALA A 409 18.86 40.06 -1.35
C ALA A 409 18.39 41.39 -0.71
N GLU A 410 19.22 42.43 -0.87
CA GLU A 410 18.97 43.80 -0.42
C GLU A 410 19.16 44.71 -1.64
N ASP A 411 18.75 45.98 -1.56
CA ASP A 411 18.89 46.94 -2.68
C ASP A 411 20.33 47.04 -3.20
N LYS A 412 21.34 46.92 -2.31
CA LYS A 412 22.77 46.95 -2.67
C LYS A 412 23.21 45.77 -3.56
N HIS A 413 22.46 44.67 -3.56
CA HIS A 413 22.74 43.46 -4.34
C HIS A 413 22.14 43.52 -5.75
N LEU A 414 21.43 44.60 -6.12
CA LEU A 414 20.75 44.75 -7.42
C LEU A 414 21.26 45.99 -8.19
N PRO A 415 21.61 45.89 -9.51
CA PRO A 415 21.75 44.70 -10.34
C PRO A 415 23.21 44.23 -10.46
N ILE A 416 23.48 43.00 -10.02
CA ILE A 416 24.72 42.29 -10.36
C ILE A 416 24.59 41.73 -11.80
N LYS A 417 25.55 42.03 -12.71
CA LYS A 417 25.53 41.60 -14.14
C LYS A 417 26.80 40.84 -14.52
N PHE A 418 26.67 39.62 -15.07
CA PHE A 418 27.77 38.77 -15.57
C PHE A 418 27.35 37.82 -16.70
N ASN A 419 28.32 37.05 -17.24
CA ASN A 419 28.06 35.78 -17.92
C ASN A 419 27.60 34.77 -16.86
N VAL A 420 26.36 34.30 -16.98
CA VAL A 420 25.69 33.52 -15.94
C VAL A 420 25.12 32.21 -16.49
N GLU A 421 25.19 31.16 -15.68
CA GLU A 421 24.43 29.93 -15.91
C GLU A 421 23.09 30.03 -15.18
N TYR A 422 22.01 29.65 -15.86
CA TYR A 422 20.66 29.58 -15.29
C TYR A 422 20.33 28.13 -14.96
N ILE A 423 20.09 27.83 -13.69
CA ILE A 423 19.82 26.48 -13.20
C ILE A 423 18.52 26.51 -12.39
N ALA A 424 17.60 25.60 -12.67
CA ALA A 424 16.38 25.49 -11.88
C ALA A 424 16.69 24.93 -10.49
N GLY A 425 16.44 25.72 -9.44
CA GLY A 425 16.89 25.44 -8.08
C GLY A 425 15.81 25.63 -7.02
N GLY A 426 16.26 25.99 -5.82
CA GLY A 426 15.45 26.04 -4.59
C GLY A 426 15.59 24.75 -3.77
N ALA A 427 15.91 24.91 -2.48
CA ALA A 427 16.35 23.82 -1.61
C ALA A 427 15.42 22.59 -1.63
N THR A 428 14.12 22.80 -1.39
CA THR A 428 13.15 21.70 -1.42
C THR A 428 12.96 21.10 -2.80
N GLN A 429 12.95 21.93 -3.86
CA GLN A 429 12.80 21.43 -5.22
C GLN A 429 13.97 20.53 -5.61
N ASN A 430 15.19 20.93 -5.27
CA ASN A 430 16.41 20.15 -5.45
C ASN A 430 16.33 18.81 -4.72
N SER A 431 15.96 18.79 -3.43
CA SER A 431 15.80 17.53 -2.68
C SER A 431 14.77 16.60 -3.29
N ILE A 432 13.62 17.13 -3.75
CA ILE A 432 12.57 16.33 -4.38
C ILE A 432 13.02 15.76 -5.72
N LYS A 433 13.70 16.56 -6.53
CA LYS A 433 14.33 16.14 -7.79
C LYS A 433 15.37 15.04 -7.59
N VAL A 434 16.24 15.18 -6.60
CA VAL A 434 17.25 14.16 -6.25
C VAL A 434 16.57 12.89 -5.72
N ALA A 435 15.53 13.00 -4.89
CA ALA A 435 14.78 11.83 -4.43
C ALA A 435 14.11 11.09 -5.61
N GLN A 436 13.49 11.81 -6.53
CA GLN A 436 12.89 11.25 -7.75
C GLN A 436 13.94 10.55 -8.62
N TRP A 437 15.13 11.15 -8.78
CA TRP A 437 16.27 10.56 -9.47
C TRP A 437 16.78 9.29 -8.78
N MET A 438 16.91 9.29 -7.45
CA MET A 438 17.35 8.10 -6.72
C MET A 438 16.32 6.97 -6.74
N LEU A 439 15.03 7.31 -6.74
CA LEU A 439 13.94 6.33 -6.78
C LEU A 439 13.78 5.68 -8.16
N GLN A 440 13.90 6.45 -9.25
CA GLN A 440 13.60 6.01 -10.62
C GLN A 440 12.17 5.44 -10.79
N ILE A 441 11.24 5.83 -9.91
CA ILE A 441 9.83 5.40 -9.95
C ILE A 441 9.00 6.58 -10.46
N PRO A 442 8.39 6.53 -11.66
CA PRO A 442 7.61 7.64 -12.21
C PRO A 442 6.50 8.10 -11.27
N GLY A 443 6.38 9.42 -11.08
CA GLY A 443 5.33 10.03 -10.26
C GLY A 443 5.52 9.83 -8.75
N ALA A 444 6.64 9.26 -8.28
CA ALA A 444 6.81 8.99 -6.86
C ALA A 444 6.85 10.25 -5.99
N THR A 445 7.36 11.35 -6.55
CA THR A 445 7.43 12.62 -5.85
C THR A 445 6.50 13.68 -6.43
N SER A 446 6.01 14.54 -5.55
CA SER A 446 5.24 15.73 -5.91
C SER A 446 5.86 16.98 -5.29
N TYR A 447 5.69 18.13 -5.93
CA TYR A 447 6.23 19.40 -5.45
C TYR A 447 5.25 20.56 -5.60
N MET A 448 5.17 21.40 -4.57
CA MET A 448 4.43 22.66 -4.59
C MET A 448 5.33 23.84 -4.21
N GLY A 449 5.16 24.94 -4.92
CA GLY A 449 5.87 26.20 -4.70
C GLY A 449 5.22 27.31 -5.51
N SER A 450 5.81 28.51 -5.49
CA SER A 450 5.31 29.66 -6.25
C SER A 450 6.34 30.18 -7.25
N ILE A 451 5.95 30.32 -8.51
CA ILE A 451 6.77 30.83 -9.62
C ILE A 451 6.05 32.01 -10.28
N GLY A 452 6.79 32.87 -10.99
CA GLY A 452 6.19 33.92 -11.79
C GLY A 452 5.66 33.36 -13.11
N LYS A 453 4.63 33.98 -13.66
CA LYS A 453 4.11 33.67 -15.01
C LYS A 453 5.00 34.28 -16.09
N ASP A 454 6.23 33.80 -16.16
CA ASP A 454 7.27 34.27 -17.08
C ASP A 454 8.09 33.12 -17.66
N LYS A 455 9.03 33.46 -18.56
CA LYS A 455 9.90 32.46 -19.21
C LYS A 455 10.76 31.65 -18.23
N TYR A 456 11.05 32.20 -17.04
CA TYR A 456 11.86 31.53 -16.04
C TYR A 456 11.00 30.54 -15.25
N GLY A 457 9.76 30.90 -14.91
CA GLY A 457 8.79 29.99 -14.29
C GLY A 457 8.50 28.79 -15.20
N GLU A 458 8.30 29.03 -16.49
CA GLU A 458 8.14 27.95 -17.48
C GLU A 458 9.38 27.04 -17.56
N ALA A 459 10.59 27.61 -17.47
CA ALA A 459 11.83 26.83 -17.44
C ALA A 459 11.93 25.97 -16.17
N MET A 460 11.58 26.51 -15.00
CA MET A 460 11.53 25.77 -13.72
C MET A 460 10.56 24.59 -13.80
N LYS A 461 9.35 24.83 -14.32
CA LYS A 461 8.30 23.82 -14.46
C LYS A 461 8.74 22.70 -15.40
N LYS A 462 9.28 23.07 -16.57
CA LYS A 462 9.78 22.12 -17.57
C LYS A 462 10.90 21.23 -17.00
N ASP A 463 11.85 21.82 -16.29
CA ASP A 463 12.97 21.10 -15.70
C ASP A 463 12.53 20.09 -14.63
N ALA A 464 11.66 20.50 -13.71
CA ALA A 464 11.15 19.60 -12.66
C ALA A 464 10.27 18.47 -13.25
N THR A 465 9.42 18.76 -14.23
CA THR A 465 8.64 17.73 -14.94
C THR A 465 9.55 16.77 -15.72
N ALA A 466 10.61 17.27 -16.36
CA ALA A 466 11.59 16.42 -17.06
C ALA A 466 12.35 15.48 -16.10
N ALA A 467 12.52 15.89 -14.84
CA ALA A 467 13.05 15.03 -13.77
C ALA A 467 12.05 13.99 -13.26
N GLY A 468 10.80 13.99 -13.76
CA GLY A 468 9.75 13.03 -13.38
C GLY A 468 8.94 13.43 -12.14
N VAL A 469 9.09 14.67 -11.67
CA VAL A 469 8.36 15.20 -10.50
C VAL A 469 6.97 15.66 -10.91
N ASN A 470 5.94 15.29 -10.14
CA ASN A 470 4.59 15.83 -10.31
C ASN A 470 4.49 17.24 -9.68
N VAL A 471 4.55 18.28 -10.51
CA VAL A 471 4.64 19.67 -10.04
C VAL A 471 3.30 20.41 -10.06
N HIS A 472 2.99 21.09 -8.96
CA HIS A 472 1.76 21.84 -8.75
C HIS A 472 2.09 23.27 -8.28
N TYR A 473 2.73 24.04 -9.17
CA TYR A 473 3.10 25.43 -8.89
C TYR A 473 1.88 26.35 -8.78
N TYR A 474 1.96 27.32 -7.88
CA TYR A 474 1.16 28.54 -7.94
C TYR A 474 1.88 29.52 -8.88
N GLU A 475 1.21 29.90 -9.98
CA GLU A 475 1.76 30.83 -10.97
C GLU A 475 1.26 32.24 -10.65
N ASP A 476 2.15 33.09 -10.12
CA ASP A 476 1.83 34.47 -9.77
C ASP A 476 1.98 35.40 -10.98
N GLU A 477 0.97 36.24 -11.22
CA GLU A 477 0.96 37.18 -12.35
C GLU A 477 1.56 38.55 -12.01
N SER A 478 1.76 38.83 -10.71
CA SER A 478 2.16 40.15 -10.20
C SER A 478 3.66 40.28 -9.94
N ALA A 479 4.36 39.16 -9.74
CA ALA A 479 5.79 39.11 -9.46
C ALA A 479 6.53 38.20 -10.44
N PRO A 480 7.77 38.54 -10.85
CA PRO A 480 8.61 37.65 -11.64
C PRO A 480 9.07 36.43 -10.82
N THR A 481 9.51 35.39 -11.51
CA THR A 481 10.08 34.19 -10.87
C THR A 481 11.27 34.58 -9.99
N GLY A 482 11.30 34.03 -8.76
CA GLY A 482 12.39 34.25 -7.82
C GLY A 482 13.74 33.78 -8.36
N THR A 483 14.80 34.46 -7.96
CA THR A 483 16.17 34.21 -8.44
C THR A 483 17.13 34.09 -7.27
N CYS A 484 18.14 33.24 -7.36
CA CYS A 484 19.23 33.15 -6.40
C CYS A 484 20.55 33.51 -7.09
N GLY A 485 21.20 34.59 -6.67
CA GLY A 485 22.56 34.89 -7.11
C GLY A 485 23.54 33.93 -6.46
N VAL A 486 24.29 33.17 -7.26
CA VAL A 486 25.24 32.16 -6.78
C VAL A 486 26.66 32.61 -7.13
N CYS A 487 27.39 33.11 -6.14
CA CYS A 487 28.75 33.62 -6.29
C CYS A 487 29.77 32.53 -5.95
N VAL A 488 30.58 32.10 -6.92
CA VAL A 488 31.56 31.00 -6.76
C VAL A 488 32.98 31.53 -6.60
N VAL A 489 33.64 31.20 -5.48
CA VAL A 489 35.06 31.52 -5.22
C VAL A 489 35.76 30.27 -4.69
N GLY A 490 36.75 29.76 -5.43
CA GLY A 490 37.57 28.61 -4.98
C GLY A 490 36.79 27.31 -4.77
N GLY A 491 35.63 27.14 -5.40
CA GLY A 491 34.73 25.98 -5.24
C GLY A 491 33.68 26.16 -4.13
N GLU A 492 33.82 27.18 -3.28
CA GLU A 492 32.85 27.56 -2.26
C GLU A 492 31.88 28.60 -2.83
N ARG A 493 30.63 28.61 -2.36
CA ARG A 493 29.58 29.48 -2.92
C ARG A 493 28.79 30.25 -1.89
N SER A 494 28.46 31.49 -2.23
CA SER A 494 27.57 32.34 -1.45
C SER A 494 26.27 32.60 -2.21
N LEU A 495 25.15 32.43 -1.52
CA LEU A 495 23.80 32.47 -2.07
C LEU A 495 23.09 33.76 -1.68
N ILE A 496 22.48 34.43 -2.65
CA ILE A 496 21.77 35.70 -2.48
C ILE A 496 20.36 35.52 -3.05
N ALA A 497 19.41 35.17 -2.19
CA ALA A 497 18.06 34.83 -2.61
C ALA A 497 17.18 36.09 -2.75
N ASN A 498 16.67 36.32 -3.97
CA ASN A 498 15.57 37.23 -4.25
C ASN A 498 14.30 36.40 -4.47
N LEU A 499 13.47 36.29 -3.42
CA LEU A 499 12.31 35.39 -3.44
C LEU A 499 11.27 35.75 -4.51
N SER A 500 10.99 37.04 -4.72
CA SER A 500 9.99 37.53 -5.68
C SER A 500 8.69 36.71 -5.65
N ALA A 501 8.24 36.10 -6.76
CA ALA A 501 7.04 35.26 -6.80
C ALA A 501 7.04 34.12 -5.77
N ALA A 502 8.20 33.56 -5.37
CA ALA A 502 8.25 32.54 -4.32
C ALA A 502 7.68 33.04 -2.98
N ASN A 503 7.78 34.34 -2.70
CA ASN A 503 7.21 34.98 -1.51
C ASN A 503 5.68 35.18 -1.61
N CYS A 504 5.08 34.93 -2.77
CA CYS A 504 3.66 35.16 -3.03
C CYS A 504 2.82 33.86 -2.93
N TYR A 505 3.37 32.76 -2.42
CA TYR A 505 2.63 31.51 -2.25
C TYR A 505 1.42 31.71 -1.33
N LYS A 506 0.23 31.27 -1.78
CA LYS A 506 -1.02 31.41 -1.04
C LYS A 506 -1.49 30.06 -0.51
N VAL A 507 -1.88 30.03 0.77
CA VAL A 507 -2.45 28.81 1.41
C VAL A 507 -3.72 28.32 0.69
N ASP A 508 -4.47 29.20 0.02
CA ASP A 508 -5.63 28.80 -0.77
C ASP A 508 -5.26 27.90 -1.95
N HIS A 509 -4.03 28.01 -2.49
CA HIS A 509 -3.54 27.07 -3.49
C HIS A 509 -3.39 25.67 -2.90
N LEU A 510 -2.84 25.53 -1.68
CA LEU A 510 -2.75 24.24 -0.98
C LEU A 510 -4.13 23.62 -0.75
N LYS A 511 -5.13 24.43 -0.40
CA LYS A 511 -6.50 23.99 -0.06
C LYS A 511 -7.35 23.56 -1.27
N LYS A 512 -6.91 23.81 -2.50
CA LYS A 512 -7.64 23.33 -3.68
C LYS A 512 -7.77 21.80 -3.64
N PRO A 513 -8.93 21.21 -3.97
CA PRO A 513 -9.14 19.76 -3.86
C PRO A 513 -8.06 18.91 -4.52
N GLU A 514 -7.61 19.31 -5.73
CA GLU A 514 -6.58 18.61 -6.49
C GLU A 514 -5.19 18.68 -5.84
N ASN A 515 -4.89 19.74 -5.09
CA ASN A 515 -3.62 19.89 -4.39
C ASN A 515 -3.68 19.22 -3.02
N TRP A 516 -4.80 19.35 -2.31
CA TRP A 516 -5.02 18.67 -1.03
C TRP A 516 -5.00 17.15 -1.18
N ALA A 517 -5.49 16.61 -2.31
CA ALA A 517 -5.38 15.20 -2.64
C ALA A 517 -3.92 14.70 -2.63
N LEU A 518 -2.93 15.54 -2.99
CA LEU A 518 -1.52 15.18 -2.89
C LEU A 518 -1.06 15.09 -1.43
N VAL A 519 -1.59 15.97 -0.55
CA VAL A 519 -1.34 15.90 0.89
C VAL A 519 -1.95 14.62 1.47
N GLU A 520 -3.16 14.25 1.06
CA GLU A 520 -3.81 13.01 1.50
C GLU A 520 -3.10 11.76 1.01
N LYS A 521 -2.58 11.79 -0.21
CA LYS A 521 -1.86 10.67 -0.82
C LYS A 521 -0.45 10.45 -0.26
N ALA A 522 0.30 11.53 0.01
CA ALA A 522 1.68 11.43 0.48
C ALA A 522 1.78 10.76 1.86
N LYS A 523 2.80 9.94 2.08
CA LYS A 523 3.16 9.37 3.39
C LYS A 523 4.33 10.12 4.04
N PHE A 524 5.14 10.79 3.23
CA PHE A 524 6.31 11.56 3.65
C PHE A 524 6.20 13.00 3.13
N TYR A 525 6.56 13.95 3.99
CA TYR A 525 6.58 15.38 3.66
C TYR A 525 7.97 15.94 3.90
N TYR A 526 8.46 16.78 2.99
CA TYR A 526 9.66 17.59 3.21
C TYR A 526 9.39 19.06 2.91
N ILE A 527 9.52 19.90 3.94
CA ILE A 527 9.40 21.35 3.80
C ILE A 527 10.68 21.96 4.36
N ALA A 528 11.45 22.67 3.53
CA ALA A 528 12.65 23.32 4.02
C ALA A 528 12.29 24.51 4.92
N GLY A 529 13.12 24.76 5.95
CA GLY A 529 12.97 25.90 6.87
C GLY A 529 12.87 27.27 6.20
N PHE A 530 13.39 27.47 4.98
CA PHE A 530 13.16 28.69 4.20
C PHE A 530 11.68 29.00 3.94
N PHE A 531 10.79 28.00 3.93
CA PHE A 531 9.37 28.21 3.71
C PHE A 531 8.66 28.85 4.93
N LEU A 532 9.32 28.87 6.10
CA LEU A 532 8.85 29.55 7.31
C LEU A 532 8.71 31.06 7.10
N THR A 533 9.45 31.65 6.15
CA THR A 533 9.36 33.10 5.87
C THR A 533 8.23 33.44 4.90
N VAL A 534 7.57 32.42 4.31
CA VAL A 534 6.59 32.59 3.22
C VAL A 534 5.20 32.17 3.65
N SER A 535 5.02 30.91 4.07
CA SER A 535 3.69 30.39 4.41
C SER A 535 3.70 29.44 5.61
N PRO A 536 3.95 29.95 6.84
CA PRO A 536 3.77 29.18 8.08
C PRO A 536 2.41 28.48 8.19
N GLU A 537 1.36 29.10 7.65
CA GLU A 537 0.00 28.56 7.63
C GLU A 537 -0.10 27.24 6.87
N SER A 538 0.56 27.15 5.71
CA SER A 538 0.62 25.91 4.92
C SER A 538 1.39 24.81 5.65
N ILE A 539 2.49 25.19 6.33
CA ILE A 539 3.29 24.27 7.15
C ILE A 539 2.45 23.71 8.30
N GLN A 540 1.66 24.56 8.97
CA GLN A 540 0.76 24.15 10.05
C GLN A 540 -0.24 23.10 9.55
N LEU A 541 -0.95 23.37 8.45
CA LEU A 541 -1.95 22.45 7.91
C LEU A 541 -1.36 21.09 7.56
N VAL A 542 -0.20 21.05 6.89
CA VAL A 542 0.43 19.79 6.49
C VAL A 542 1.01 19.04 7.69
N SER A 543 1.65 19.75 8.63
CA SER A 543 2.23 19.13 9.82
C SER A 543 1.17 18.56 10.78
N GLU A 544 0.04 19.26 10.95
CA GLU A 544 -1.12 18.75 11.70
C GLU A 544 -1.79 17.57 11.00
N HIS A 545 -1.94 17.61 9.67
CA HIS A 545 -2.45 16.48 8.91
C HIS A 545 -1.54 15.26 9.02
N ALA A 546 -0.23 15.46 8.91
CA ALA A 546 0.74 14.39 9.07
C ALA A 546 0.65 13.76 10.47
N ALA A 547 0.58 14.59 11.50
CA ALA A 547 0.39 14.19 12.88
C ALA A 547 -0.90 13.39 13.11
N ALA A 548 -2.03 13.89 12.62
CA ALA A 548 -3.35 13.27 12.81
C ALA A 548 -3.47 11.91 12.10
N ASN A 549 -2.72 11.71 11.01
CA ASN A 549 -2.80 10.51 10.16
C ASN A 549 -1.57 9.61 10.26
N ASN A 550 -0.71 9.81 11.26
CA ASN A 550 0.49 9.01 11.51
C ASN A 550 1.41 8.92 10.26
N LYS A 551 1.73 10.07 9.68
CA LYS A 551 2.61 10.23 8.53
C LYS A 551 3.91 10.93 8.95
N VAL A 552 4.93 10.88 8.09
CA VAL A 552 6.27 11.39 8.40
C VAL A 552 6.44 12.82 7.90
N PHE A 553 6.66 13.76 8.80
CA PHE A 553 6.94 15.16 8.50
C PHE A 553 8.41 15.49 8.75
N THR A 554 9.09 16.02 7.74
CA THR A 554 10.53 16.30 7.76
C THR A 554 10.82 17.76 7.40
N MET A 555 11.81 18.35 8.05
CA MET A 555 12.26 19.72 7.79
C MET A 555 13.74 19.86 8.12
N ASN A 556 14.42 20.81 7.47
CA ASN A 556 15.80 21.17 7.82
C ASN A 556 15.87 22.51 8.56
N LEU A 557 17.01 22.76 9.21
CA LEU A 557 17.34 24.03 9.85
C LEU A 557 17.58 25.17 8.82
N SER A 558 17.95 24.79 7.58
CA SER A 558 18.05 25.61 6.35
C SER A 558 19.19 26.61 6.27
N ALA A 559 19.35 27.51 7.24
CA ALA A 559 20.40 28.51 7.22
C ALA A 559 20.59 29.19 8.59
N PRO A 560 21.78 29.72 8.90
CA PRO A 560 22.02 30.48 10.13
C PRO A 560 21.02 31.61 10.37
N PHE A 561 20.64 32.36 9.32
CA PHE A 561 19.66 33.46 9.49
C PHE A 561 18.26 32.96 9.88
N ILE A 562 17.85 31.76 9.44
CA ILE A 562 16.58 31.16 9.86
C ILE A 562 16.67 30.80 11.35
N CYS A 563 17.78 30.17 11.76
CA CYS A 563 18.06 29.82 13.15
C CYS A 563 18.20 31.04 14.08
N GLU A 564 18.58 32.21 13.56
CA GLU A 564 18.74 33.45 14.35
C GLU A 564 17.45 34.26 14.43
N PHE A 565 16.81 34.52 13.28
CA PHE A 565 15.72 35.49 13.18
C PHE A 565 14.32 34.84 13.16
N PHE A 566 14.23 33.56 12.80
CA PHE A 566 12.96 32.83 12.68
C PHE A 566 12.86 31.63 13.62
N LYS A 567 13.74 31.55 14.63
CA LYS A 567 13.78 30.46 15.61
C LYS A 567 12.43 30.22 16.27
N ASP A 568 11.76 31.28 16.74
CA ASP A 568 10.47 31.18 17.41
C ASP A 568 9.38 30.59 16.51
N VAL A 569 9.47 30.78 15.20
CA VAL A 569 8.56 30.20 14.22
C VAL A 569 8.92 28.73 13.98
N GLN A 570 10.21 28.44 13.81
CA GLN A 570 10.71 27.07 13.61
C GLN A 570 10.41 26.15 14.81
N GLU A 571 10.57 26.66 16.04
CA GLU A 571 10.28 25.92 17.27
C GLU A 571 8.81 25.53 17.42
N LYS A 572 7.87 26.26 16.79
CA LYS A 572 6.44 25.88 16.77
C LYS A 572 6.18 24.60 15.99
N PHE A 573 6.95 24.36 14.94
CA PHE A 573 6.79 23.18 14.08
C PHE A 573 7.66 22.00 14.53
N LEU A 574 8.69 22.26 15.34
CA LEU A 574 9.61 21.24 15.84
C LEU A 574 8.89 20.04 16.50
N PRO A 575 7.79 20.21 17.27
CA PRO A 575 7.02 19.10 17.82
C PRO A 575 6.42 18.14 16.77
N TYR A 576 6.26 18.58 15.53
CA TYR A 576 5.71 17.79 14.43
C TYR A 576 6.81 17.12 13.58
N MET A 577 8.06 17.54 13.70
CA MET A 577 9.16 17.01 12.89
C MET A 577 9.61 15.64 13.40
N ASP A 578 9.47 14.63 12.54
CA ASP A 578 10.01 13.28 12.71
C ASP A 578 11.50 13.23 12.37
N PHE A 579 11.91 13.92 11.31
CA PHE A 579 13.30 14.08 10.92
C PHE A 579 13.68 15.55 10.86
N VAL A 580 14.76 15.90 11.53
CA VAL A 580 15.35 17.24 11.51
C VAL A 580 16.72 17.17 10.87
N PHE A 581 16.88 17.82 9.72
CA PHE A 581 18.16 17.90 9.02
C PHE A 581 18.85 19.24 9.30
N GLY A 582 20.17 19.29 9.22
CA GLY A 582 20.92 20.54 9.20
C GLY A 582 22.40 20.31 8.94
N ASN A 583 23.16 21.39 8.78
CA ASN A 583 24.62 21.33 8.84
C ASN A 583 25.16 21.81 10.20
N GLU A 584 26.46 21.62 10.41
CA GLU A 584 27.15 21.99 11.64
C GLU A 584 27.00 23.47 11.98
N THR A 585 27.01 24.35 10.99
CA THR A 585 26.85 25.81 11.19
C THR A 585 25.44 26.12 11.66
N GLU A 586 24.42 25.62 10.97
CA GLU A 586 23.02 25.76 11.34
C GLU A 586 22.72 25.21 12.73
N ALA A 587 23.27 24.04 13.06
CA ALA A 587 23.09 23.39 14.35
C ALA A 587 23.71 24.20 15.49
N ARG A 588 24.93 24.72 15.29
CA ARG A 588 25.60 25.60 16.27
C ARG A 588 24.82 26.89 16.45
N THR A 589 24.36 27.51 15.35
CA THR A 589 23.55 28.73 15.40
C THR A 589 22.21 28.49 16.13
N PHE A 590 21.51 27.41 15.81
CA PHE A 590 20.21 27.06 16.42
C PHE A 590 20.33 26.84 17.93
N SER A 591 21.36 26.11 18.36
CA SER A 591 21.56 25.70 19.76
C SER A 591 22.37 26.68 20.60
N ARG A 592 23.13 27.59 19.97
CA ARG A 592 24.16 28.44 20.60
C ARG A 592 25.19 27.62 21.39
N THR A 593 25.53 26.43 20.89
CA THR A 593 26.50 25.49 21.47
C THR A 593 27.46 25.01 20.37
N GLU A 594 28.68 24.59 20.71
CA GLU A 594 29.69 24.15 19.72
C GLU A 594 29.66 22.64 19.38
N ASP A 595 29.25 21.79 20.33
CA ASP A 595 29.29 20.33 20.21
C ASP A 595 28.09 19.78 19.41
N VAL A 596 28.34 19.43 18.15
CA VAL A 596 27.34 18.93 17.20
C VAL A 596 26.66 17.64 17.68
N GLU A 597 27.38 16.74 18.35
CA GLU A 597 26.80 15.49 18.86
C GLU A 597 25.80 15.77 19.99
N GLN A 598 26.16 16.66 20.92
CA GLN A 598 25.26 17.07 22.00
C GLN A 598 24.05 17.84 21.48
N ILE A 599 24.22 18.64 20.43
CA ILE A 599 23.11 19.37 19.78
C ILE A 599 22.14 18.37 19.15
N ALA A 600 22.65 17.39 18.40
CA ALA A 600 21.83 16.36 17.78
C ALA A 600 21.00 15.58 18.81
N ILE A 601 21.63 15.17 19.93
CA ILE A 601 20.97 14.51 21.07
C ILE A 601 19.83 15.37 21.61
N LYS A 602 20.12 16.63 21.94
CA LYS A 602 19.13 17.54 22.52
C LYS A 602 17.93 17.70 21.59
N ILE A 603 18.14 17.92 20.29
CA ILE A 603 17.04 18.05 19.32
C ILE A 603 16.22 16.75 19.25
N SER A 604 16.87 15.58 19.24
CA SER A 604 16.21 14.27 19.16
C SER A 604 15.31 13.98 20.38
N GLN A 605 15.62 14.60 21.53
CA GLN A 605 14.91 14.41 22.80
C GLN A 605 13.80 15.43 23.06
N LEU A 606 13.67 16.48 22.23
CA LEU A 606 12.61 17.47 22.42
C LEU A 606 11.22 16.80 22.30
N PRO A 607 10.20 17.28 23.03
CA PRO A 607 8.88 16.67 22.99
C PRO A 607 8.28 16.71 21.57
N LYS A 608 7.47 15.70 21.26
CA LYS A 608 6.67 15.64 20.03
C LYS A 608 5.20 15.84 20.37
N ALA A 609 4.48 16.56 19.52
CA ALA A 609 3.05 16.78 19.68
C ALA A 609 2.24 15.48 19.52
N THR A 610 2.75 14.55 18.71
CA THR A 610 2.04 13.33 18.33
C THR A 610 2.24 12.16 19.28
N GLY A 611 3.38 12.12 20.00
CA GLY A 611 3.83 10.91 20.71
C GLY A 611 4.13 9.70 19.81
N THR A 612 3.97 9.83 18.49
CA THR A 612 4.28 8.83 17.46
C THR A 612 5.67 9.07 16.90
N TYR A 613 6.36 8.01 16.47
CA TYR A 613 7.73 8.00 15.90
C TYR A 613 8.81 8.67 16.77
N LYS A 614 10.01 8.11 16.83
CA LYS A 614 11.13 8.80 17.47
C LYS A 614 11.60 9.95 16.57
N ARG A 615 12.01 11.08 17.14
CA ARG A 615 12.66 12.12 16.34
C ARG A 615 14.10 11.70 16.05
N THR A 616 14.48 11.81 14.78
CA THR A 616 15.85 11.58 14.33
C THR A 616 16.44 12.90 13.85
N THR A 617 17.54 13.31 14.49
CA THR A 617 18.30 14.50 14.08
C THR A 617 19.47 14.04 13.22
N VAL A 618 19.65 14.66 12.04
CA VAL A 618 20.73 14.34 11.11
C VAL A 618 21.51 15.62 10.80
N ILE A 619 22.78 15.67 11.20
CA ILE A 619 23.66 16.82 11.01
C ILE A 619 24.81 16.42 10.09
N THR A 620 24.88 17.05 8.92
CA THR A 620 26.00 16.93 7.98
C THR A 620 27.15 17.83 8.40
N GLN A 621 28.40 17.48 8.07
CA GLN A 621 29.60 18.20 8.51
C GLN A 621 30.64 18.37 7.39
N GLY A 622 30.21 18.70 6.18
CA GLY A 622 31.10 18.78 5.01
C GLY A 622 31.84 17.46 4.76
N ALA A 623 33.16 17.45 4.97
CA ALA A 623 34.02 16.28 4.81
C ALA A 623 34.07 15.37 6.06
N ASP A 624 33.54 15.83 7.21
CA ASP A 624 33.48 15.05 8.44
C ASP A 624 32.27 14.11 8.47
N PRO A 625 32.28 13.07 9.32
CA PRO A 625 31.18 12.12 9.43
C PRO A 625 29.82 12.79 9.73
N VAL A 626 28.76 12.27 9.10
CA VAL A 626 27.37 12.66 9.39
C VAL A 626 27.01 12.18 10.79
N VAL A 627 26.51 13.10 11.62
CA VAL A 627 26.06 12.83 12.99
C VAL A 627 24.56 12.57 12.96
N VAL A 628 24.14 11.39 13.43
CA VAL A 628 22.73 11.03 13.56
C VAL A 628 22.42 10.74 15.01
N ALA A 629 21.41 11.43 15.54
CA ALA A 629 20.89 11.18 16.88
C ALA A 629 19.47 10.63 16.84
N GLU A 630 19.25 9.50 17.51
CA GLU A 630 17.94 8.89 17.73
C GLU A 630 17.87 8.40 19.18
N ASP A 631 16.78 8.71 19.89
CA ASP A 631 16.54 8.23 21.26
C ASP A 631 17.65 8.59 22.26
N GLY A 632 18.23 9.79 22.10
CA GLY A 632 19.35 10.26 22.92
C GLY A 632 20.68 9.54 22.66
N LYS A 633 20.76 8.69 21.63
CA LYS A 633 22.00 8.02 21.20
C LYS A 633 22.49 8.62 19.90
N VAL A 634 23.81 8.80 19.79
CA VAL A 634 24.46 9.30 18.58
C VAL A 634 25.19 8.18 17.87
N LYS A 635 25.11 8.18 16.54
CA LYS A 635 25.95 7.42 15.63
C LYS A 635 26.59 8.36 14.61
N LYS A 636 27.80 8.03 14.19
CA LYS A 636 28.54 8.75 13.15
C LYS A 636 28.72 7.87 11.94
N TYR A 637 28.45 8.43 10.77
CA TYR A 637 28.56 7.74 9.49
C TYR A 637 29.60 8.45 8.63
N PRO A 638 30.67 7.76 8.18
CA PRO A 638 31.67 8.38 7.34
C PRO A 638 31.06 8.83 6.00
N VAL A 639 31.52 9.97 5.49
CA VAL A 639 31.20 10.42 4.13
C VAL A 639 32.13 9.77 3.11
N ILE A 640 31.76 9.83 1.83
CA ILE A 640 32.58 9.31 0.73
C ILE A 640 33.67 10.34 0.42
N PRO A 641 34.97 10.02 0.60
CA PRO A 641 36.04 10.97 0.33
C PRO A 641 36.09 11.37 -1.15
N LEU A 642 36.31 12.65 -1.42
CA LEU A 642 36.49 13.19 -2.76
C LEU A 642 37.78 14.00 -2.83
N SER A 643 38.57 13.80 -3.88
CA SER A 643 39.79 14.60 -4.09
C SER A 643 39.43 16.01 -4.54
N LYS A 644 40.25 17.01 -4.17
CA LYS A 644 39.96 18.43 -4.45
C LYS A 644 39.84 18.72 -5.95
N GLU A 645 40.50 17.95 -6.80
CA GLU A 645 40.48 18.13 -8.25
C GLU A 645 39.15 17.70 -8.88
N LYS A 646 38.36 16.87 -8.19
CA LYS A 646 37.03 16.44 -8.62
C LYS A 646 35.91 17.33 -8.06
N LEU A 647 36.21 18.18 -7.08
CA LEU A 647 35.23 19.10 -6.50
C LEU A 647 34.97 20.23 -7.51
N VAL A 648 33.74 20.32 -7.98
CA VAL A 648 33.32 21.35 -8.94
C VAL A 648 32.47 22.41 -8.25
N ASP A 649 31.53 21.98 -7.40
CA ASP A 649 30.51 22.85 -6.82
C ASP A 649 29.94 22.26 -5.52
N THR A 650 29.95 22.98 -4.40
CA THR A 650 29.28 22.52 -3.17
C THR A 650 27.78 22.84 -3.13
N ASN A 651 27.24 23.58 -4.10
CA ASN A 651 25.83 23.98 -4.14
C ASN A 651 24.90 22.77 -4.23
N GLY A 652 23.84 22.79 -3.42
CA GLY A 652 22.87 21.70 -3.36
C GLY A 652 23.41 20.41 -2.73
N ALA A 653 24.60 20.40 -2.12
CA ALA A 653 25.12 19.21 -1.43
C ALA A 653 24.19 18.76 -0.28
N GLY A 654 23.70 19.72 0.51
CA GLY A 654 22.70 19.47 1.56
C GLY A 654 21.35 19.03 0.99
N ASP A 655 20.88 19.70 -0.07
CA ASP A 655 19.63 19.34 -0.75
C ASP A 655 19.69 17.90 -1.29
N ALA A 656 20.83 17.55 -1.90
CA ALA A 656 21.10 16.22 -2.44
C ALA A 656 21.24 15.17 -1.33
N PHE A 657 21.83 15.53 -0.19
CA PHE A 657 21.89 14.65 0.98
C PHE A 657 20.47 14.28 1.43
N VAL A 658 19.61 15.29 1.60
CA VAL A 658 18.22 15.08 2.00
C VAL A 658 17.47 14.27 0.96
N GLY A 659 17.61 14.60 -0.34
CA GLY A 659 16.95 13.85 -1.42
C GLY A 659 17.36 12.38 -1.46
N GLY A 660 18.67 12.10 -1.33
CA GLY A 660 19.21 10.75 -1.25
C GLY A 660 18.71 10.00 -0.01
N PHE A 661 18.74 10.66 1.15
CA PHE A 661 18.23 10.10 2.40
C PHE A 661 16.75 9.73 2.29
N MET A 662 15.92 10.67 1.83
CA MET A 662 14.49 10.49 1.68
C MET A 662 14.14 9.41 0.66
N SER A 663 14.95 9.22 -0.39
CA SER A 663 14.73 8.15 -1.38
C SER A 663 14.73 6.74 -0.76
N GLN A 664 15.54 6.52 0.26
CA GLN A 664 15.58 5.24 0.97
C GLN A 664 14.60 5.20 2.14
N LEU A 665 14.36 6.34 2.79
CA LEU A 665 13.37 6.43 3.86
C LEU A 665 11.96 6.11 3.33
N VAL A 666 11.61 6.62 2.15
CA VAL A 666 10.35 6.32 1.45
C VAL A 666 10.22 4.82 1.12
N LYS A 667 11.35 4.13 0.95
CA LYS A 667 11.42 2.67 0.77
C LYS A 667 11.52 1.91 2.10
N GLU A 668 11.29 2.60 3.22
CA GLU A 668 11.32 2.07 4.59
C GLU A 668 12.65 1.37 4.95
N LYS A 669 13.75 1.84 4.36
CA LYS A 669 15.09 1.34 4.63
C LYS A 669 15.62 1.80 5.98
N SER A 670 16.67 1.14 6.46
CA SER A 670 17.32 1.51 7.70
C SER A 670 17.92 2.92 7.63
N ILE A 671 18.05 3.60 8.78
CA ILE A 671 18.69 4.92 8.85
C ILE A 671 20.12 4.90 8.28
N GLU A 672 20.85 3.80 8.46
CA GLU A 672 22.17 3.63 7.87
C GLU A 672 22.14 3.62 6.32
N GLU A 673 21.20 2.88 5.71
CA GLU A 673 20.99 2.91 4.26
C GLU A 673 20.58 4.30 3.77
N CYS A 674 19.74 5.02 4.54
CA CYS A 674 19.34 6.39 4.22
C CYS A 674 20.55 7.34 4.23
N VAL A 675 21.41 7.28 5.25
CA VAL A 675 22.63 8.10 5.31
C VAL A 675 23.58 7.76 4.18
N LYS A 676 23.77 6.47 3.84
CA LYS A 676 24.61 6.05 2.71
C LYS A 676 24.10 6.64 1.39
N ALA A 677 22.79 6.61 1.16
CA ALA A 677 22.18 7.20 -0.03
C ALA A 677 22.30 8.73 -0.07
N GLY A 678 22.14 9.41 1.08
CA GLY A 678 22.40 10.85 1.19
C GLY A 678 23.85 11.20 0.86
N CYS A 679 24.81 10.51 1.47
CA CYS A 679 26.25 10.71 1.19
C CYS A 679 26.59 10.45 -0.29
N TYR A 680 26.00 9.41 -0.90
CA TYR A 680 26.16 9.13 -2.31
C TYR A 680 25.64 10.27 -3.19
N ALA A 681 24.40 10.70 -2.97
CA ALA A 681 23.77 11.74 -3.77
C ALA A 681 24.55 13.07 -3.67
N SER A 682 24.95 13.47 -2.46
CA SER A 682 25.83 14.64 -2.26
C SER A 682 27.15 14.49 -2.98
N ASN A 683 27.83 13.35 -2.86
CA ASN A 683 29.12 13.11 -3.54
C ASN A 683 29.01 13.22 -5.06
N VAL A 684 27.89 12.76 -5.64
CA VAL A 684 27.61 12.86 -7.08
C VAL A 684 27.34 14.31 -7.50
N VAL A 685 26.56 15.06 -6.71
CA VAL A 685 26.21 16.45 -7.02
C VAL A 685 27.43 17.36 -6.95
N ILE A 686 28.31 17.19 -5.95
CA ILE A 686 29.44 18.11 -5.77
C ILE A 686 30.52 18.06 -6.87
N GLN A 687 30.42 17.09 -7.78
CA GLN A 687 31.28 16.91 -8.94
C GLN A 687 30.71 17.57 -10.22
N ARG A 688 29.62 18.36 -10.11
CA ARG A 688 28.95 19.02 -11.25
C ARG A 688 28.53 20.44 -10.90
N SER A 689 28.18 21.27 -11.90
CA SER A 689 27.62 22.61 -11.66
C SER A 689 26.15 22.50 -11.21
N GLY A 690 25.80 23.14 -10.10
CA GLY A 690 24.50 23.14 -9.45
C GLY A 690 24.09 21.79 -8.89
N CYS A 691 22.83 21.69 -8.45
CA CYS A 691 22.23 20.42 -8.05
C CYS A 691 21.85 19.57 -9.29
N THR A 692 22.87 19.13 -10.03
CA THR A 692 22.74 18.32 -11.24
C THR A 692 23.35 16.93 -11.06
N TYR A 693 22.83 15.96 -11.80
CA TYR A 693 23.14 14.54 -11.65
C TYR A 693 22.97 13.82 -13.00
N PRO A 694 23.56 12.62 -13.20
CA PRO A 694 23.43 11.88 -14.44
C PRO A 694 22.01 11.30 -14.58
N GLU A 695 21.66 10.78 -15.76
CA GLU A 695 20.30 10.25 -16.02
C GLU A 695 19.86 9.18 -15.00
N LYS A 696 20.78 8.33 -14.55
CA LYS A 696 20.52 7.25 -13.59
C LYS A 696 21.52 7.26 -12.43
N PRO A 697 21.09 6.95 -11.21
CA PRO A 697 22.00 6.74 -10.09
C PRO A 697 22.75 5.42 -10.26
N ASP A 698 24.01 5.42 -9.87
CA ASP A 698 24.86 4.25 -9.65
C ASP A 698 24.97 3.99 -8.14
N PHE A 699 23.81 3.73 -7.51
CA PHE A 699 23.68 3.43 -6.09
C PHE A 699 23.02 2.06 -5.94
N ASN A 700 23.77 1.10 -5.39
CA ASN A 700 23.34 -0.29 -5.21
C ASN A 700 23.07 -0.60 -3.73
#